data_AF-A0A0R3PKU2-F1
#
_entry.id   AF-A0A0R3PKU2-F1
#
_cell.length_a   1.000
_cell.length_b   1.000
_cell.length_c   1.000
_cell.angle_alpha   90.00
_cell.angle_beta   90.00
_cell.angle_gamma   90.00
#
_symmetry.space_group_name_H-M   'P 1'
#
loop_
_entity.id
_entity.type
_entity.pdbx_description
1 polymer ?
#
loop_
_entity_poly.entity_id
_entity_poly.type
_entity_poly.pdbx_seq_one_letter_code
_entity_poly.pdbx_strand_id
1 'polypeptide(L)'
;MEFGDYHFEHFLQGHKSQLEAGGIPPELWGSLYSKLMQQVSDNTNVFGPSCRIFRTDVAVLRILDHAWTFRPLHARAQLEELPQLVERMKSLLDIEGDDECNESVGENEITSDEQERLKVEQQLQASSNSCELLLCWTRLHVLGCPLILLLAAPLPRLESVDASLCYTVKDNSSVVDEILQKMWKYIQTYTIKYKQEMDEESLPLWYIMDEFGVRISHSDRPNVRVVPLYFVPHNAAYSVIFLIKPVADGEEICRDFADHVISREHPEWRDFLMLPWVEMELEHLGDIRREPPDEDFFLSGRTVDVVPSESAQKVAATVLERRNLSGPLRIFADELQLIENLKEVDYVEVSDWRNADVIWLRRHFSEFVQACEENPGVLINQFPYESCITVKDLLSAILMNQDSEDGQSWYQTCFNLYTELPQFVSYYLRRKASGLDNTWIIKPWNLARNMDIHVSNDLGQIIRLMESGPKRPVLFNRVDNNCMVKFDLRFIMFVTDVRPLRAFVYNNFWIRFAINEFSMHRLDDVDTHFTVFNYTDDEKVLRMNCDDFVKRFEDTYVWIKWSDIQSKIMVVLRKAVEAACLFDPPRGIAKNVQSRAMYGADIMLQWSDSGAVHLINITEEREILATLLEFNFMPDCERACRYYPDFADTVFQTLFLNNINKDKVTEI
;
A
#
# COMPACT_ATOMS: atom_id res chain seq x y z
N MET A 1 -33.22 15.70 16.82
CA MET A 1 -34.48 15.30 17.48
C MET A 1 -34.30 15.58 18.97
N GLU A 2 -35.36 15.85 19.73
CA GLU A 2 -35.25 15.77 21.19
C GLU A 2 -35.13 14.28 21.58
N PHE A 3 -34.21 13.93 22.48
CA PHE A 3 -33.85 12.53 22.77
C PHE A 3 -34.91 11.74 23.58
N GLY A 4 -36.15 12.24 23.69
CA GLY A 4 -37.17 11.75 24.63
C GLY A 4 -37.51 10.26 24.51
N ASP A 5 -37.56 9.73 23.29
CA ASP A 5 -37.97 8.35 23.00
C ASP A 5 -36.81 7.33 23.02
N TYR A 6 -35.56 7.77 23.18
CA TYR A 6 -34.40 6.87 23.18
C TYR A 6 -34.12 6.32 24.59
N HIS A 7 -34.91 5.32 25.00
CA HIS A 7 -34.81 4.69 26.31
C HIS A 7 -33.65 3.69 26.43
N PHE A 8 -33.32 3.29 27.67
CA PHE A 8 -32.24 2.34 27.98
C PHE A 8 -32.39 0.98 27.28
N GLU A 9 -33.61 0.53 26.99
CA GLU A 9 -33.85 -0.70 26.22
C GLU A 9 -33.37 -0.56 24.77
N HIS A 10 -33.60 0.59 24.13
CA HIS A 10 -33.07 0.91 22.79
C HIS A 10 -31.54 1.00 22.81
N PHE A 11 -30.96 1.54 23.89
CA PHE A 11 -29.51 1.54 24.09
C PHE A 11 -28.92 0.12 24.15
N LEU A 12 -29.49 -0.76 24.98
CA LEU A 12 -29.03 -2.14 25.04
C LEU A 12 -29.24 -2.88 23.71
N GLN A 13 -30.37 -2.66 23.02
CA GLN A 13 -30.62 -3.28 21.71
C GLN A 13 -29.59 -2.86 20.64
N GLY A 14 -29.19 -1.59 20.62
CA GLY A 14 -28.23 -1.06 19.64
C GLY A 14 -26.75 -1.23 20.00
N HIS A 15 -26.42 -1.30 21.30
CA HIS A 15 -25.04 -1.20 21.77
C HIS A 15 -24.51 -2.42 22.54
N LYS A 16 -25.36 -3.38 22.95
CA LYS A 16 -24.93 -4.52 23.78
C LYS A 16 -23.69 -5.25 23.23
N SER A 17 -23.62 -5.50 21.93
CA SER A 17 -22.44 -6.14 21.29
C SER A 17 -21.16 -5.31 21.43
N GLN A 18 -21.25 -3.98 21.33
CA GLN A 18 -20.10 -3.08 21.58
C GLN A 18 -19.70 -3.10 23.07
N LEU A 19 -20.67 -3.11 23.99
CA LEU A 19 -20.43 -3.15 25.43
C LEU A 19 -19.75 -4.47 25.86
N GLU A 20 -20.21 -5.60 25.32
CA GLU A 20 -19.66 -6.92 25.59
C GLU A 20 -18.29 -7.12 24.93
N ALA A 21 -18.08 -6.68 23.67
CA ALA A 21 -16.78 -6.75 23.00
C ALA A 21 -15.74 -5.81 23.64
N GLY A 22 -16.16 -4.62 24.06
CA GLY A 22 -15.34 -3.73 24.88
C GLY A 22 -15.06 -4.29 26.29
N GLY A 23 -15.86 -5.25 26.76
CA GLY A 23 -15.75 -5.82 28.11
C GLY A 23 -16.10 -4.81 29.19
N ILE A 24 -17.05 -3.90 28.92
CA ILE A 24 -17.55 -2.92 29.89
C ILE A 24 -18.46 -3.65 30.89
N PRO A 25 -18.20 -3.61 32.21
CA PRO A 25 -19.02 -4.28 33.23
C PRO A 25 -20.52 -3.92 33.14
N PRO A 26 -21.45 -4.89 33.19
CA PRO A 26 -22.90 -4.66 33.07
C PRO A 26 -23.48 -3.64 34.05
N GLU A 27 -22.95 -3.58 35.27
CA GLU A 27 -23.30 -2.61 36.30
C GLU A 27 -23.01 -1.15 35.90
N LEU A 28 -22.10 -0.91 34.95
CA LEU A 28 -21.78 0.43 34.43
C LEU A 28 -22.67 0.85 33.25
N TRP A 29 -23.39 -0.07 32.60
CA TRP A 29 -24.15 0.22 31.38
C TRP A 29 -25.22 1.31 31.57
N GLY A 30 -25.92 1.31 32.71
CA GLY A 30 -26.90 2.34 33.04
C GLY A 30 -26.28 3.72 33.34
N SER A 31 -25.07 3.75 33.89
CA SER A 31 -24.31 4.98 34.15
C SER A 31 -23.81 5.59 32.84
N LEU A 32 -23.24 4.76 31.96
CA LEU A 32 -22.79 5.12 30.62
C LEU A 32 -23.92 5.72 29.77
N TYR A 33 -25.07 5.04 29.68
CA TYR A 33 -26.27 5.56 29.02
C TYR A 33 -26.71 6.92 29.59
N SER A 34 -26.73 7.05 30.92
CA SER A 34 -27.15 8.29 31.58
C SER A 34 -26.21 9.47 31.27
N LYS A 35 -24.89 9.24 31.23
CA LYS A 35 -23.90 10.27 30.86
C LYS A 35 -24.01 10.69 29.40
N LEU A 36 -24.12 9.71 28.48
CA LEU A 36 -24.31 9.95 27.05
C LEU A 36 -25.56 10.81 26.79
N MET A 37 -26.71 10.40 27.34
CA MET A 37 -28.00 11.08 27.14
C MET A 37 -28.07 12.49 27.74
N GLN A 38 -27.26 12.79 28.76
CA GLN A 38 -27.19 14.11 29.41
C GLN A 38 -26.09 15.01 28.84
N GLN A 39 -25.25 14.50 27.92
CA GLN A 39 -24.05 15.19 27.40
C GLN A 39 -23.14 15.74 28.50
N VAL A 40 -23.04 15.03 29.62
CA VAL A 40 -22.21 15.43 30.76
C VAL A 40 -20.77 15.04 30.49
N SER A 41 -19.95 16.02 30.08
CA SER A 41 -18.51 15.91 30.17
C SER A 41 -18.08 15.85 31.65
N ASP A 42 -17.17 14.93 31.98
CA ASP A 42 -16.75 14.67 33.35
C ASP A 42 -15.82 15.77 33.89
N ASN A 43 -16.44 16.88 34.31
CA ASN A 43 -15.75 18.01 34.93
C ASN A 43 -15.12 17.61 36.29
N THR A 44 -13.84 17.24 36.20
CA THR A 44 -12.72 17.47 37.17
C THR A 44 -12.82 16.93 38.61
N ASN A 45 -13.97 16.47 39.10
CA ASN A 45 -14.15 16.12 40.52
C ASN A 45 -13.70 14.70 40.93
N VAL A 46 -13.38 13.81 39.97
CA VAL A 46 -12.89 12.43 40.24
C VAL A 46 -11.50 12.18 39.63
N PHE A 47 -11.08 13.00 38.66
CA PHE A 47 -9.81 12.87 37.97
C PHE A 47 -9.08 14.21 37.95
N GLY A 48 -7.88 14.26 38.53
CA GLY A 48 -7.04 15.45 38.54
C GLY A 48 -6.21 15.64 37.26
N PRO A 49 -5.53 16.79 37.10
CA PRO A 49 -4.82 17.19 35.87
C PRO A 49 -3.60 16.32 35.49
N SER A 50 -3.21 15.38 36.37
CA SER A 50 -2.06 14.48 36.20
C SER A 50 -2.48 13.01 36.08
N CYS A 51 -3.66 12.73 35.49
CA CYS A 51 -4.24 11.38 35.35
C CYS A 51 -4.30 10.58 36.67
N ARG A 52 -4.55 11.25 37.79
CA ARG A 52 -4.74 10.62 39.11
C ARG A 52 -6.21 10.62 39.50
N ILE A 53 -6.67 9.51 40.06
CA ILE A 53 -8.00 9.47 40.68
C ILE A 53 -7.94 10.18 42.02
N PHE A 54 -8.91 11.06 42.25
CA PHE A 54 -9.19 11.63 43.55
C PHE A 54 -10.59 11.19 43.95
N ARG A 55 -10.71 10.56 45.12
CA ARG A 55 -11.91 9.93 45.69
C ARG A 55 -12.36 8.65 44.97
N THR A 56 -12.58 7.59 45.74
CA THR A 56 -12.72 6.20 45.25
C THR A 56 -14.05 5.54 45.64
N ASP A 57 -15.01 6.33 46.14
CA ASP A 57 -16.25 5.89 46.79
C ASP A 57 -17.29 5.24 45.84
N VAL A 58 -17.06 5.26 44.52
CA VAL A 58 -18.05 4.89 43.48
C VAL A 58 -17.34 4.16 42.32
N ALA A 59 -18.03 3.25 41.63
CA ALA A 59 -17.50 2.60 40.43
C ALA A 59 -17.26 3.63 39.31
N VAL A 60 -15.98 3.88 38.98
CA VAL A 60 -15.60 4.99 38.09
C VAL A 60 -15.68 4.59 36.62
N LEU A 61 -16.57 5.27 35.89
CA LEU A 61 -16.64 5.30 34.43
C LEU A 61 -16.50 6.75 33.97
N ARG A 62 -15.73 6.99 32.92
CA ARG A 62 -15.59 8.29 32.24
C ARG A 62 -15.76 8.15 30.73
N ILE A 63 -16.32 9.18 30.11
CA ILE A 63 -16.36 9.36 28.66
C ILE A 63 -15.32 10.40 28.28
N LEU A 64 -14.53 10.13 27.24
CA LEU A 64 -13.67 11.11 26.58
C LEU A 64 -14.14 11.36 25.15
N ASP A 65 -13.95 12.60 24.72
CA ASP A 65 -14.12 13.01 23.33
C ASP A 65 -12.88 12.65 22.50
N HIS A 66 -13.04 12.66 21.18
CA HIS A 66 -11.93 12.52 20.23
C HIS A 66 -11.48 13.93 19.83
N ALA A 67 -10.23 14.29 20.15
CA ALA A 67 -9.66 15.60 19.83
C ALA A 67 -9.52 15.82 18.32
N TRP A 68 -9.31 14.73 17.59
CA TRP A 68 -9.22 14.64 16.13
C TRP A 68 -9.64 13.25 15.68
N THR A 69 -10.34 13.15 14.54
CA THR A 69 -10.74 11.88 13.91
C THR A 69 -10.58 12.01 12.40
N PHE A 70 -9.89 11.07 11.78
CA PHE A 70 -9.39 11.20 10.41
C PHE A 70 -9.18 9.84 9.72
N ARG A 71 -8.74 9.91 8.45
CA ARG A 71 -8.18 8.80 7.68
C ARG A 71 -6.74 9.17 7.32
N PRO A 72 -5.74 8.27 7.38
CA PRO A 72 -4.34 8.68 7.28
C PRO A 72 -4.01 9.45 5.99
N LEU A 73 -4.60 9.04 4.85
CA LEU A 73 -4.47 9.72 3.55
C LEU A 73 -5.01 11.17 3.53
N HIS A 74 -5.88 11.54 4.47
CA HIS A 74 -6.43 12.89 4.62
C HIS A 74 -5.82 13.65 5.82
N ALA A 75 -4.95 13.01 6.61
CA ALA A 75 -4.44 13.58 7.86
C ALA A 75 -3.67 14.89 7.63
N ARG A 76 -2.77 14.91 6.63
CA ARG A 76 -2.01 16.10 6.27
C ARG A 76 -2.92 17.21 5.73
N ALA A 77 -3.83 16.91 4.80
CA ALA A 77 -4.72 17.91 4.22
C ALA A 77 -5.57 18.61 5.31
N GLN A 78 -6.07 17.86 6.30
CA GLN A 78 -6.79 18.44 7.44
C GLN A 78 -5.91 19.34 8.31
N LEU A 79 -4.62 19.06 8.46
CA LEU A 79 -3.68 19.93 9.18
C LEU A 79 -3.31 21.17 8.36
N GLU A 80 -3.11 21.03 7.04
CA GLU A 80 -2.82 22.13 6.10
C GLU A 80 -4.03 23.09 5.97
N GLU A 81 -5.26 22.59 6.03
CA GLU A 81 -6.50 23.38 5.93
C GLU A 81 -6.99 24.00 7.25
N LEU A 82 -6.58 23.48 8.42
CA LEU A 82 -7.15 23.84 9.73
C LEU A 82 -6.07 24.26 10.74
N PRO A 83 -5.61 25.53 10.76
CA PRO A 83 -4.59 26.01 11.70
C PRO A 83 -4.93 25.78 13.19
N GLN A 84 -6.22 25.85 13.55
CA GLN A 84 -6.69 25.55 14.91
C GLN A 84 -6.53 24.07 15.31
N LEU A 85 -6.45 23.15 14.34
CA LEU A 85 -6.11 21.74 14.58
C LEU A 85 -4.61 21.62 14.84
N VAL A 86 -3.76 22.30 14.05
CA VAL A 86 -2.29 22.33 14.23
C VAL A 86 -1.93 22.81 15.63
N GLU A 87 -2.47 23.95 16.09
CA GLU A 87 -2.19 24.48 17.43
C GLU A 87 -2.67 23.56 18.56
N ARG A 88 -3.82 22.88 18.38
CA ARG A 88 -4.27 21.86 19.35
C ARG A 88 -3.33 20.65 19.36
N MET A 89 -2.90 20.18 18.20
CA MET A 89 -1.99 19.03 18.09
C MET A 89 -0.60 19.34 18.65
N LYS A 90 -0.04 20.54 18.44
CA LYS A 90 1.22 20.97 19.09
C LYS A 90 1.15 20.82 20.62
N SER A 91 0.08 21.35 21.21
CA SER A 91 -0.15 21.31 22.66
C SER A 91 -0.53 19.92 23.21
N LEU A 92 -0.98 18.99 22.37
CA LEU A 92 -1.31 17.61 22.75
C LEU A 92 -0.12 16.65 22.61
N LEU A 93 0.76 16.90 21.62
CA LEU A 93 1.87 16.02 21.24
C LEU A 93 3.22 16.42 21.84
N ASP A 94 3.25 17.51 22.62
CA ASP A 94 4.45 18.12 23.19
C ASP A 94 5.46 18.51 22.09
N ILE A 95 5.02 19.44 21.24
CA ILE A 95 5.81 20.07 20.18
C ILE A 95 6.15 21.48 20.62
N GLU A 96 7.43 21.75 20.81
CA GLU A 96 7.93 23.09 21.11
C GLU A 96 7.67 24.01 19.91
N GLY A 97 7.25 25.24 20.18
CA GLY A 97 7.10 26.25 19.13
C GLY A 97 8.39 27.03 18.95
N ASP A 98 8.78 27.27 17.70
CA ASP A 98 9.69 28.37 17.37
C ASP A 98 8.99 29.70 17.68
N ASP A 99 9.07 30.14 18.94
CA ASP A 99 8.72 31.49 19.38
C ASP A 99 9.75 32.50 18.83
N GLU A 100 9.77 32.69 17.50
CA GLU A 100 10.48 33.82 16.89
C GLU A 100 9.92 35.12 17.47
N CYS A 101 10.80 35.85 18.17
CA CYS A 101 10.45 36.95 19.06
C CYS A 101 9.45 37.93 18.45
N ASN A 102 8.25 37.99 19.03
CA ASN A 102 7.36 39.15 18.93
C ASN A 102 7.94 40.34 19.72
N GLU A 103 9.09 40.88 19.28
CA GLU A 103 9.56 42.18 19.74
C GLU A 103 8.61 43.28 19.24
N SER A 104 7.83 43.82 20.17
CA SER A 104 6.87 44.88 19.91
C SER A 104 7.56 46.15 19.41
N VAL A 105 7.24 46.58 18.19
CA VAL A 105 7.48 47.96 17.72
C VAL A 105 6.12 48.65 17.55
N GLY A 106 6.04 49.89 18.06
CA GLY A 106 4.78 50.61 18.25
C GLY A 106 4.26 51.38 17.03
N GLU A 107 3.32 52.28 17.33
CA GLU A 107 2.53 53.03 16.37
C GLU A 107 3.35 54.00 15.49
N ASN A 108 2.99 54.07 14.20
CA ASN A 108 3.12 55.23 13.31
C ASN A 108 4.48 55.95 13.16
N GLU A 109 5.21 55.67 12.08
CA GLU A 109 5.82 56.77 11.30
C GLU A 109 5.86 56.45 9.80
N ILE A 110 5.58 57.45 8.95
CA ILE A 110 5.52 57.29 7.49
C ILE A 110 6.86 57.70 6.89
N THR A 111 7.71 56.71 6.57
CA THR A 111 8.95 56.91 5.79
C THR A 111 8.68 56.78 4.30
N SER A 112 9.25 57.68 3.48
CA SER A 112 9.00 57.71 2.03
C SER A 112 9.82 56.66 1.25
N ASP A 113 9.29 56.25 0.10
CA ASP A 113 9.83 55.29 -0.88
C ASP A 113 11.32 55.52 -1.25
N GLU A 114 11.79 56.76 -1.10
CA GLU A 114 13.17 57.19 -1.37
C GLU A 114 14.17 56.56 -0.37
N GLN A 115 13.76 56.30 0.87
CA GLN A 115 14.59 55.62 1.87
C GLN A 115 14.70 54.11 1.64
N GLU A 116 13.65 53.47 1.11
CA GLU A 116 13.72 52.05 0.71
C GLU A 116 14.59 51.87 -0.53
N ARG A 117 14.46 52.76 -1.54
CA ARG A 117 15.36 52.77 -2.70
C ARG A 117 16.83 52.87 -2.31
N LEU A 118 17.17 53.77 -1.37
CA LEU A 118 18.55 53.91 -0.88
C LEU A 118 19.07 52.66 -0.15
N LYS A 119 18.23 51.93 0.59
CA LYS A 119 18.61 50.63 1.19
C LYS A 119 18.90 49.57 0.10
N VAL A 120 18.04 49.47 -0.91
CA VAL A 120 18.21 48.51 -2.02
C VAL A 120 19.45 48.84 -2.86
N GLU A 121 19.72 50.11 -3.16
CA GLU A 121 20.95 50.51 -3.88
C GLU A 121 22.21 50.21 -3.08
N GLN A 122 22.20 50.39 -1.75
CA GLN A 122 23.34 50.01 -0.89
C GLN A 122 23.57 48.49 -0.84
N GLN A 123 22.51 47.68 -0.79
CA GLN A 123 22.63 46.22 -0.86
C GLN A 123 23.16 45.75 -2.23
N LEU A 124 22.70 46.35 -3.33
CA LEU A 124 23.21 46.06 -4.67
C LEU A 124 24.70 46.43 -4.81
N GLN A 125 25.13 47.58 -4.27
CA GLN A 125 26.55 47.98 -4.27
C GLN A 125 27.45 47.08 -3.41
N ALA A 126 26.92 46.48 -2.34
CA ALA A 126 27.65 45.46 -1.56
C ALA A 126 27.92 44.20 -2.40
N SER A 127 26.95 43.79 -3.25
CA SER A 127 27.08 42.62 -4.11
C SER A 127 27.97 42.79 -5.35
N SER A 128 28.39 44.02 -5.69
CA SER A 128 29.21 44.28 -6.89
C SER A 128 30.74 44.22 -6.68
N ASN A 129 31.23 44.02 -5.45
CA ASN A 129 32.67 44.11 -5.11
C ASN A 129 33.46 42.79 -5.20
N SER A 130 32.93 41.75 -5.86
CA SER A 130 33.57 40.43 -5.97
C SER A 130 33.62 39.86 -7.40
N CYS A 131 33.76 40.72 -8.43
CA CYS A 131 33.89 40.25 -9.82
C CYS A 131 34.78 41.13 -10.73
N GLU A 132 35.98 41.53 -10.28
CA GLU A 132 37.04 42.03 -11.19
C GLU A 132 38.09 40.95 -11.45
N LEU A 133 38.18 40.45 -12.69
CA LEU A 133 39.42 40.24 -13.48
C LEU A 133 39.16 39.37 -14.72
N LEU A 134 38.42 39.90 -15.70
CA LEU A 134 38.43 39.34 -17.06
C LEU A 134 38.34 40.45 -18.12
N LEU A 135 39.49 40.91 -18.63
CA LEU A 135 39.66 41.53 -19.96
C LEU A 135 41.12 41.98 -20.21
N CYS A 136 41.92 41.15 -20.86
CA CYS A 136 42.98 41.63 -21.77
C CYS A 136 43.39 40.54 -22.75
N TRP A 137 43.16 40.75 -24.05
CA TRP A 137 43.42 39.75 -25.08
C TRP A 137 43.99 40.41 -26.35
N THR A 138 45.31 40.58 -26.44
CA THR A 138 45.99 40.91 -27.71
C THR A 138 47.49 40.61 -27.73
N ARG A 139 47.90 39.78 -28.72
CA ARG A 139 49.19 39.80 -29.47
C ARG A 139 50.52 39.86 -28.70
N LEU A 140 51.33 38.79 -28.87
CA LEU A 140 52.42 38.80 -29.87
C LEU A 140 53.01 37.38 -30.13
N HIS A 141 53.32 37.08 -31.38
CA HIS A 141 54.07 35.89 -31.82
C HIS A 141 55.57 36.22 -31.99
N VAL A 142 56.48 35.29 -31.66
CA VAL A 142 57.82 35.14 -32.30
C VAL A 142 58.34 33.69 -32.10
N LEU A 143 58.74 33.05 -33.21
CA LEU A 143 59.68 31.89 -33.38
C LEU A 143 59.57 30.60 -32.50
N GLY A 144 59.20 29.47 -33.14
CA GLY A 144 60.23 28.58 -33.71
C GLY A 144 60.65 27.24 -33.05
N CYS A 145 59.77 26.22 -33.06
CA CYS A 145 60.10 24.76 -33.11
C CYS A 145 60.79 24.08 -31.87
N PRO A 146 60.79 22.73 -31.77
CA PRO A 146 59.67 21.79 -31.96
C PRO A 146 59.57 20.67 -30.88
N LEU A 147 58.41 19.98 -30.81
CA LEU A 147 58.13 18.65 -30.22
C LEU A 147 58.86 18.18 -28.93
N ILE A 148 58.09 17.88 -27.88
CA ILE A 148 58.03 16.53 -27.25
C ILE A 148 56.81 16.40 -26.30
N LEU A 149 56.18 15.21 -26.32
CA LEU A 149 55.11 14.63 -25.48
C LEU A 149 54.02 15.49 -24.81
N LEU A 150 52.77 15.05 -24.97
CA LEU A 150 51.70 15.27 -23.98
C LEU A 150 51.95 14.45 -22.71
N LEU A 151 51.53 14.98 -21.55
CA LEU A 151 50.79 14.33 -20.44
C LEU A 151 51.20 14.89 -19.05
N ALA A 152 50.44 15.85 -18.51
CA ALA A 152 50.22 16.06 -17.07
C ALA A 152 49.36 17.31 -16.77
N ALA A 153 48.76 17.31 -15.57
CA ALA A 153 48.12 18.43 -14.85
C ALA A 153 46.76 18.97 -15.37
N PRO A 154 45.84 19.40 -14.48
CA PRO A 154 44.45 19.66 -14.81
C PRO A 154 44.14 21.14 -15.11
N LEU A 155 43.02 21.38 -15.81
CA LEU A 155 42.39 22.71 -15.88
C LEU A 155 41.65 23.05 -14.57
N PRO A 156 41.43 24.33 -14.25
CA PRO A 156 40.85 24.75 -12.98
C PRO A 156 39.42 24.23 -12.80
N ARG A 157 39.07 23.87 -11.56
CA ARG A 157 37.66 23.67 -11.18
C ARG A 157 36.95 25.02 -11.29
N LEU A 158 35.83 25.05 -12.03
CA LEU A 158 34.78 26.02 -11.74
C LEU A 158 34.19 25.63 -10.38
N GLU A 159 33.94 26.60 -9.50
CA GLU A 159 33.33 26.36 -8.20
C GLU A 159 31.82 26.12 -8.39
N SER A 160 31.46 24.88 -8.72
CA SER A 160 30.08 24.40 -8.65
C SER A 160 29.60 24.46 -7.21
N VAL A 161 28.45 25.10 -6.96
CA VAL A 161 27.78 25.07 -5.65
C VAL A 161 27.65 23.62 -5.17
N ASP A 162 28.14 23.36 -3.97
CA ASP A 162 28.46 21.99 -3.54
C ASP A 162 27.18 21.17 -3.27
N ALA A 163 26.89 20.21 -4.15
CA ALA A 163 25.69 19.38 -4.09
C ALA A 163 25.69 18.38 -2.91
N SER A 164 26.73 18.36 -2.08
CA SER A 164 26.69 17.73 -0.75
C SER A 164 25.59 18.30 0.16
N LEU A 165 25.16 19.55 -0.08
CA LEU A 165 24.02 20.20 0.61
C LEU A 165 22.62 19.71 0.16
N CYS A 166 22.53 18.64 -0.63
CA CYS A 166 21.28 17.96 -0.98
C CYS A 166 21.06 16.62 -0.25
N TYR A 167 21.96 16.22 0.66
CA TYR A 167 21.77 15.06 1.55
C TYR A 167 21.60 15.44 3.03
N THR A 168 21.66 16.72 3.37
CA THR A 168 20.76 17.23 4.40
C THR A 168 19.33 17.10 3.90
N VAL A 169 18.47 16.42 4.66
CA VAL A 169 17.07 16.88 4.74
C VAL A 169 17.18 18.36 5.10
N LYS A 170 16.64 19.26 4.27
CA LYS A 170 16.53 20.65 4.69
C LYS A 170 15.59 20.65 5.88
N ASP A 171 16.12 20.99 7.04
CA ASP A 171 15.45 20.83 8.34
C ASP A 171 14.39 21.92 8.58
N ASN A 172 13.67 22.25 7.52
CA ASN A 172 12.38 22.91 7.50
C ASN A 172 11.30 21.81 7.56
N SER A 173 11.44 20.85 8.49
CA SER A 173 10.34 19.98 8.87
C SER A 173 9.19 20.88 9.28
N SER A 174 8.06 20.83 8.56
CA SER A 174 6.94 21.67 8.96
C SER A 174 6.37 21.13 10.27
N VAL A 175 5.73 22.00 11.06
CA VAL A 175 5.00 21.55 12.27
C VAL A 175 3.98 20.46 11.92
N VAL A 176 3.45 20.45 10.69
CA VAL A 176 2.57 19.40 10.17
C VAL A 176 3.33 18.07 10.01
N ASP A 177 4.57 18.06 9.52
CA ASP A 177 5.40 16.85 9.44
C ASP A 177 5.72 16.28 10.82
N GLU A 178 6.07 17.14 11.78
CA GLU A 178 6.35 16.71 13.15
C GLU A 178 5.11 16.16 13.86
N ILE A 179 3.94 16.77 13.66
CA ILE A 179 2.65 16.23 14.11
C ILE A 179 2.42 14.84 13.51
N LEU A 180 2.59 14.69 12.19
CA LEU A 180 2.37 13.42 11.47
C LEU A 180 3.35 12.31 11.88
N GLN A 181 4.55 12.68 12.38
CA GLN A 181 5.51 11.75 12.96
C GLN A 181 5.14 11.38 14.41
N LYS A 182 4.95 12.36 15.30
CA LYS A 182 4.68 12.14 16.74
C LYS A 182 3.32 11.50 17.02
N MET A 183 2.32 11.67 16.14
CA MET A 183 0.94 11.24 16.40
C MET A 183 0.75 9.73 16.62
N TRP A 184 1.56 8.85 16.02
CA TRP A 184 1.35 7.39 16.05
C TRP A 184 1.42 6.75 17.44
N LYS A 185 2.08 7.44 18.38
CA LYS A 185 2.11 7.12 19.82
C LYS A 185 0.77 7.35 20.54
N TYR A 186 -0.07 8.27 20.05
CA TYR A 186 -1.30 8.70 20.73
C TYR A 186 -2.58 8.30 19.98
N ILE A 187 -2.48 8.07 18.67
CA ILE A 187 -3.59 7.62 17.83
C ILE A 187 -4.14 6.27 18.33
N GLN A 188 -5.45 6.09 18.22
CA GLN A 188 -6.20 4.85 18.37
C GLN A 188 -7.07 4.63 17.11
N THR A 189 -7.70 3.47 16.94
CA THR A 189 -8.55 3.16 15.77
C THR A 189 -9.88 2.53 16.15
N TYR A 190 -10.88 2.65 15.28
CA TYR A 190 -12.11 1.84 15.30
C TYR A 190 -12.69 1.69 13.88
N THR A 191 -13.47 0.63 13.64
CA THR A 191 -14.24 0.45 12.39
C THR A 191 -15.73 0.46 12.70
N ILE A 192 -16.50 1.25 11.95
CA ILE A 192 -17.97 1.15 11.94
C ILE A 192 -18.37 0.37 10.70
N LYS A 193 -19.19 -0.69 10.85
CA LYS A 193 -19.74 -1.45 9.73
C LYS A 193 -21.26 -1.33 9.72
N TYR A 194 -21.79 -0.58 8.76
CA TYR A 194 -23.23 -0.44 8.51
C TYR A 194 -23.78 -1.53 7.57
N LYS A 195 -22.89 -2.15 6.79
CA LYS A 195 -23.19 -3.17 5.79
C LYS A 195 -22.36 -4.44 6.07
N GLN A 196 -22.73 -5.54 5.42
CA GLN A 196 -22.01 -6.81 5.52
C GLN A 196 -20.80 -6.89 4.56
N GLU A 197 -20.86 -6.13 3.46
CA GLU A 197 -19.80 -5.94 2.48
C GLU A 197 -18.84 -4.83 2.92
N MET A 198 -17.57 -4.90 2.49
CA MET A 198 -16.57 -3.86 2.75
C MET A 198 -16.55 -2.83 1.62
N ASP A 199 -16.92 -1.60 1.96
CA ASP A 199 -16.81 -0.41 1.12
C ASP A 199 -15.83 0.60 1.72
N GLU A 200 -15.62 1.72 1.01
CA GLU A 200 -14.75 2.80 1.49
C GLU A 200 -15.28 3.47 2.76
N GLU A 201 -16.59 3.40 3.05
CA GLU A 201 -17.18 3.88 4.31
C GLU A 201 -16.75 2.99 5.50
N SER A 202 -16.56 1.69 5.25
CA SER A 202 -16.18 0.66 6.23
C SER A 202 -14.67 0.54 6.52
N LEU A 203 -13.84 1.50 6.06
CA LEU A 203 -12.42 1.58 6.41
C LEU A 203 -12.21 2.04 7.87
N PRO A 204 -11.07 1.70 8.52
CA PRO A 204 -10.77 2.16 9.87
C PRO A 204 -10.73 3.68 9.99
N LEU A 205 -11.36 4.22 11.04
CA LEU A 205 -11.26 5.61 11.44
C LEU A 205 -10.27 5.73 12.59
N TRP A 206 -9.27 6.57 12.36
CA TRP A 206 -8.16 6.80 13.27
C TRP A 206 -8.43 8.08 14.07
N TYR A 207 -8.10 8.09 15.35
CA TYR A 207 -8.45 9.19 16.24
C TYR A 207 -7.42 9.44 17.34
N ILE A 208 -7.30 10.69 17.77
CA ILE A 208 -6.56 11.06 18.98
C ILE A 208 -7.60 11.45 20.04
N MET A 209 -7.41 11.01 21.29
CA MET A 209 -8.31 11.34 22.40
C MET A 209 -8.11 12.80 22.88
N ASP A 210 -9.01 13.28 23.74
CA ASP A 210 -8.85 14.56 24.42
C ASP A 210 -7.56 14.70 25.27
N GLU A 211 -7.35 15.91 25.79
CA GLU A 211 -6.21 16.34 26.61
C GLU A 211 -5.99 15.50 27.87
N PHE A 212 -7.00 14.73 28.30
CA PHE A 212 -6.89 13.77 29.40
C PHE A 212 -6.55 12.37 28.88
N GLY A 213 -7.15 11.94 27.77
CA GLY A 213 -6.90 10.62 27.17
C GLY A 213 -5.46 10.41 26.70
N VAL A 214 -4.84 11.43 26.10
CA VAL A 214 -3.42 11.35 25.67
C VAL A 214 -2.43 11.21 26.83
N ARG A 215 -2.84 11.55 28.06
CA ARG A 215 -2.01 11.51 29.27
C ARG A 215 -2.10 10.17 30.04
N ILE A 216 -2.95 9.24 29.60
CA ILE A 216 -3.11 7.93 30.27
C ILE A 216 -1.89 7.07 29.93
N SER A 217 -1.09 6.75 30.94
CA SER A 217 0.20 6.07 30.79
C SER A 217 0.05 4.58 30.49
N HIS A 218 1.14 3.99 29.98
CA HIS A 218 1.25 2.55 29.78
C HIS A 218 1.50 1.80 31.10
N SER A 219 0.94 0.59 31.24
CA SER A 219 1.46 -0.41 32.17
C SER A 219 1.05 -1.83 31.76
N ASP A 220 1.96 -2.81 31.96
CA ASP A 220 1.64 -4.25 31.99
C ASP A 220 0.73 -4.65 33.18
N ARG A 221 0.52 -3.73 34.12
CA ARG A 221 -0.37 -3.91 35.28
C ARG A 221 -1.43 -2.81 35.29
N PRO A 222 -2.23 -2.68 34.22
CA PRO A 222 -3.18 -1.58 34.06
C PRO A 222 -4.21 -1.54 35.18
N ASN A 223 -4.78 -0.37 35.43
CA ASN A 223 -5.88 -0.18 36.37
C ASN A 223 -7.17 0.35 35.70
N VAL A 224 -7.06 0.88 34.47
CA VAL A 224 -8.18 1.17 33.57
C VAL A 224 -8.11 0.34 32.29
N ARG A 225 -9.27 0.12 31.66
CA ARG A 225 -9.36 -0.15 30.21
C ARG A 225 -10.03 1.04 29.53
N VAL A 226 -9.63 1.28 28.28
CA VAL A 226 -10.11 2.37 27.42
C VAL A 226 -10.57 1.73 26.12
N VAL A 227 -11.83 1.92 25.74
CA VAL A 227 -12.42 1.28 24.55
C VAL A 227 -13.24 2.28 23.73
N PRO A 228 -13.21 2.22 22.39
CA PRO A 228 -14.09 3.02 21.56
C PRO A 228 -15.54 2.53 21.70
N LEU A 229 -16.48 3.47 21.74
CA LEU A 229 -17.92 3.24 21.68
C LEU A 229 -18.53 4.18 20.64
N TYR A 230 -19.21 3.64 19.64
CA TYR A 230 -20.01 4.44 18.72
C TYR A 230 -21.44 4.56 19.24
N PHE A 231 -21.90 5.78 19.54
CA PHE A 231 -23.22 6.07 20.07
C PHE A 231 -24.15 6.63 18.99
N VAL A 232 -25.10 5.81 18.56
CA VAL A 232 -25.95 6.04 17.38
C VAL A 232 -26.77 7.34 17.48
N PRO A 233 -27.41 7.71 18.61
CA PRO A 233 -28.18 8.95 18.71
C PRO A 233 -27.38 10.24 18.49
N HIS A 234 -26.07 10.24 18.76
CA HIS A 234 -25.18 11.37 18.48
C HIS A 234 -24.48 11.26 17.13
N ASN A 235 -24.60 10.12 16.44
CA ASN A 235 -23.83 9.78 15.23
C ASN A 235 -22.29 9.92 15.46
N ALA A 236 -21.83 9.68 16.68
CA ALA A 236 -20.46 10.02 17.14
C ALA A 236 -19.79 8.86 17.89
N ALA A 237 -18.45 8.82 17.83
CA ALA A 237 -17.63 7.92 18.62
C ALA A 237 -17.06 8.63 19.86
N TYR A 238 -16.87 7.86 20.93
CA TYR A 238 -16.27 8.28 22.19
C TYR A 238 -15.29 7.22 22.68
N SER A 239 -14.37 7.58 23.58
CA SER A 239 -13.60 6.61 24.34
C SER A 239 -14.19 6.44 25.74
N VAL A 240 -14.62 5.23 26.07
CA VAL A 240 -15.11 4.88 27.42
C VAL A 240 -13.96 4.34 28.24
N ILE A 241 -13.70 5.00 29.37
CA ILE A 241 -12.75 4.56 30.40
C ILE A 241 -13.53 3.92 31.54
N PHE A 242 -13.07 2.77 32.02
CA PHE A 242 -13.58 2.15 33.24
C PHE A 242 -12.45 1.47 34.03
N LEU A 243 -12.59 1.46 35.36
CA LEU A 243 -11.68 0.72 36.24
C LEU A 243 -11.83 -0.79 36.04
N ILE A 244 -10.70 -1.50 36.01
CA ILE A 244 -10.63 -2.98 36.01
C ILE A 244 -10.15 -3.57 37.34
N LYS A 245 -9.68 -2.72 38.27
CA LYS A 245 -9.37 -3.08 39.67
C LYS A 245 -9.53 -1.83 40.55
N PRO A 246 -9.62 -1.97 41.88
CA PRO A 246 -9.58 -0.83 42.79
C PRO A 246 -8.29 -0.02 42.63
N VAL A 247 -8.42 1.31 42.69
CA VAL A 247 -7.34 2.31 42.58
C VAL A 247 -7.37 3.16 43.84
N ALA A 248 -6.20 3.54 44.36
CA ALA A 248 -6.09 4.36 45.57
C ALA A 248 -6.27 5.86 45.29
N ASP A 249 -6.57 6.64 46.34
CA ASP A 249 -6.61 8.10 46.25
C ASP A 249 -5.21 8.66 45.92
N GLY A 250 -5.10 9.42 44.83
CA GLY A 250 -3.85 9.91 44.29
C GLY A 250 -3.04 8.91 43.44
N GLU A 251 -3.51 7.69 43.23
CA GLU A 251 -2.90 6.73 42.28
C GLU A 251 -3.17 7.16 40.83
N GLU A 252 -2.17 6.95 39.97
CA GLU A 252 -2.19 7.26 38.55
C GLU A 252 -2.96 6.20 37.76
N ILE A 253 -3.78 6.60 36.79
CA ILE A 253 -4.46 5.66 35.89
C ILE A 253 -3.60 5.29 34.68
N CYS A 254 -3.47 4.00 34.46
CA CYS A 254 -2.67 3.41 33.41
C CYS A 254 -3.43 2.30 32.69
N ARG A 255 -3.21 2.22 31.37
CA ARG A 255 -3.80 1.21 30.48
C ARG A 255 -2.71 0.33 29.89
N ASP A 256 -3.11 -0.82 29.36
CA ASP A 256 -2.27 -1.51 28.39
C ASP A 256 -2.46 -0.85 27.01
N PHE A 257 -1.38 -0.75 26.23
CA PHE A 257 -1.43 -0.36 24.82
C PHE A 257 -1.36 -1.57 23.91
N ALA A 258 -0.68 -2.63 24.35
CA ALA A 258 -0.62 -3.91 23.66
C ALA A 258 -1.83 -4.83 23.97
N ASP A 259 -2.86 -4.43 24.73
CA ASP A 259 -4.10 -5.23 24.89
C ASP A 259 -5.01 -5.13 23.66
N HIS A 260 -4.70 -5.90 22.61
CA HIS A 260 -5.50 -6.05 21.40
C HIS A 260 -5.56 -7.53 20.95
N VAL A 261 -6.18 -7.82 19.81
CA VAL A 261 -6.46 -9.21 19.40
C VAL A 261 -5.15 -9.99 19.12
N ILE A 262 -4.28 -9.42 18.28
CA ILE A 262 -2.99 -10.04 17.88
C ILE A 262 -2.11 -10.40 19.08
N SER A 263 -2.04 -9.60 20.14
CA SER A 263 -1.21 -9.91 21.32
C SER A 263 -1.77 -10.99 22.24
N ARG A 264 -3.06 -11.30 22.11
CA ARG A 264 -3.73 -12.40 22.84
C ARG A 264 -3.60 -13.72 22.06
N GLU A 265 -3.46 -13.62 20.74
CA GLU A 265 -3.15 -14.74 19.84
C GLU A 265 -1.64 -15.05 19.85
N HIS A 266 -0.80 -14.01 19.94
CA HIS A 266 0.66 -14.05 20.01
C HIS A 266 1.20 -13.30 21.26
N PRO A 267 1.09 -13.86 22.47
CA PRO A 267 1.62 -13.24 23.70
C PRO A 267 3.13 -12.98 23.65
N GLU A 268 3.87 -13.79 22.87
CA GLU A 268 5.30 -13.66 22.63
C GLU A 268 5.68 -12.49 21.71
N TRP A 269 4.70 -11.83 21.08
CA TRP A 269 4.93 -10.64 20.25
C TRP A 269 4.85 -9.32 21.02
N ARG A 270 4.53 -9.34 22.33
CA ARG A 270 4.28 -8.14 23.14
C ARG A 270 5.38 -7.07 23.00
N ASP A 271 6.65 -7.46 23.05
CA ASP A 271 7.79 -6.54 22.97
C ASP A 271 7.83 -5.80 21.62
N PHE A 272 7.53 -6.49 20.52
CA PHE A 272 7.45 -5.90 19.18
C PHE A 272 6.23 -4.97 19.06
N LEU A 273 5.10 -5.36 19.64
CA LEU A 273 3.86 -4.57 19.64
C LEU A 273 3.96 -3.30 20.49
N MET A 274 4.86 -3.26 21.48
CA MET A 274 5.08 -2.10 22.35
C MET A 274 5.96 -0.99 21.76
N LEU A 275 6.64 -1.23 20.63
CA LEU A 275 7.56 -0.28 20.01
C LEU A 275 7.00 1.12 19.65
N PRO A 276 5.71 1.32 19.30
CA PRO A 276 5.15 2.66 19.11
C PRO A 276 5.07 3.51 20.40
N TRP A 277 5.32 2.91 21.57
CA TRP A 277 5.20 3.54 22.88
C TRP A 277 6.47 3.48 23.74
N VAL A 278 7.32 2.48 23.52
CA VAL A 278 8.55 2.25 24.29
C VAL A 278 9.72 2.07 23.32
N GLU A 279 10.72 2.95 23.41
CA GLU A 279 12.02 2.72 22.79
C GLU A 279 12.72 1.58 23.54
N MET A 280 12.70 0.38 22.94
CA MET A 280 13.38 -0.80 23.46
C MET A 280 14.77 -0.93 22.83
N GLU A 281 15.79 -1.18 23.64
CA GLU A 281 17.15 -1.56 23.19
C GLU A 281 17.14 -2.97 22.57
N LEU A 282 16.53 -3.09 21.39
CA LEU A 282 16.41 -4.34 20.63
C LEU A 282 17.72 -4.78 19.95
N GLU A 283 18.86 -4.26 20.40
CA GLU A 283 20.21 -4.67 19.98
C GLU A 283 20.51 -6.14 20.27
N HIS A 284 19.69 -6.79 21.10
CA HIS A 284 19.78 -8.20 21.45
C HIS A 284 18.79 -9.09 20.68
N LEU A 285 17.97 -8.51 19.79
CA LEU A 285 17.26 -9.32 18.78
C LEU A 285 18.29 -9.88 17.79
N GLY A 286 18.48 -11.19 17.86
CA GLY A 286 19.22 -11.91 16.83
C GLY A 286 18.53 -11.88 15.47
N ASP A 287 19.12 -12.56 14.50
CA ASP A 287 18.46 -12.89 13.24
C ASP A 287 17.22 -13.77 13.51
N ILE A 288 16.03 -13.17 13.46
CA ILE A 288 14.77 -13.91 13.53
C ILE A 288 14.39 -14.30 12.11
N ARG A 289 14.59 -15.59 11.81
CA ARG A 289 14.33 -16.16 10.49
C ARG A 289 12.84 -16.35 10.24
N ARG A 290 12.51 -16.36 8.96
CA ARG A 290 11.19 -16.79 8.47
C ARG A 290 11.04 -18.29 8.66
N GLU A 291 9.79 -18.70 8.85
CA GLU A 291 9.38 -20.09 8.80
C GLU A 291 8.38 -20.25 7.65
N PRO A 292 8.38 -21.37 6.92
CA PRO A 292 7.41 -21.61 5.85
C PRO A 292 6.02 -21.78 6.47
N PRO A 293 4.97 -21.07 6.00
CA PRO A 293 3.62 -21.24 6.51
C PRO A 293 3.14 -22.70 6.42
N ASP A 294 2.28 -23.09 7.36
CA ASP A 294 1.61 -24.39 7.38
C ASP A 294 0.55 -24.50 6.27
N GLU A 295 -0.31 -25.53 6.31
CA GLU A 295 -1.40 -25.68 5.33
C GLU A 295 -2.68 -24.94 5.75
N ASP A 296 -2.88 -24.72 7.05
CA ASP A 296 -4.03 -23.98 7.59
C ASP A 296 -3.97 -22.50 7.17
N PHE A 297 -2.78 -21.91 7.02
CA PHE A 297 -2.57 -20.58 6.43
C PHE A 297 -3.21 -20.41 5.04
N PHE A 298 -3.09 -21.43 4.17
CA PHE A 298 -3.65 -21.41 2.81
C PHE A 298 -5.16 -21.71 2.78
N LEU A 299 -5.69 -22.37 3.82
CA LEU A 299 -7.10 -22.78 3.95
C LEU A 299 -7.96 -21.76 4.74
N SER A 300 -7.36 -21.05 5.69
CA SER A 300 -8.07 -20.17 6.62
C SER A 300 -8.79 -19.04 5.88
N GLY A 301 -10.04 -18.79 6.30
CA GLY A 301 -10.91 -17.75 5.73
C GLY A 301 -11.35 -17.97 4.27
N ARG A 302 -11.11 -19.14 3.67
CA ARG A 302 -11.27 -19.39 2.23
C ARG A 302 -12.22 -20.56 1.95
N THR A 303 -12.83 -20.56 0.77
CA THR A 303 -13.62 -21.69 0.26
C THR A 303 -12.68 -22.80 -0.18
N VAL A 304 -12.90 -24.02 0.32
CA VAL A 304 -12.09 -25.20 -0.02
C VAL A 304 -12.62 -25.83 -1.31
N ASP A 305 -11.84 -25.78 -2.39
CA ASP A 305 -12.24 -26.38 -3.66
C ASP A 305 -12.14 -27.91 -3.64
N VAL A 306 -13.12 -28.57 -4.26
CA VAL A 306 -13.14 -30.04 -4.42
C VAL A 306 -12.67 -30.39 -5.83
N VAL A 307 -11.49 -31.01 -5.93
CA VAL A 307 -10.85 -31.36 -7.20
C VAL A 307 -11.42 -32.68 -7.77
N PRO A 308 -11.72 -32.79 -9.08
CA PRO A 308 -12.19 -34.04 -9.68
C PRO A 308 -11.15 -35.16 -9.61
N SER A 309 -11.61 -36.39 -9.35
CA SER A 309 -10.75 -37.58 -9.29
C SER A 309 -9.99 -37.83 -10.59
N GLU A 310 -8.80 -38.44 -10.52
CA GLU A 310 -8.00 -38.77 -11.70
C GLU A 310 -8.77 -39.57 -12.77
N SER A 311 -9.67 -40.47 -12.36
CA SER A 311 -10.48 -41.26 -13.31
C SER A 311 -11.47 -40.39 -14.06
N ALA A 312 -12.12 -39.43 -13.38
CA ALA A 312 -13.00 -38.46 -14.01
C ALA A 312 -12.21 -37.54 -14.96
N GLN A 313 -11.05 -37.01 -14.52
CA GLN A 313 -10.20 -36.17 -15.37
C GLN A 313 -9.69 -36.90 -16.62
N LYS A 314 -9.39 -38.20 -16.54
CA LYS A 314 -9.01 -39.02 -17.72
C LYS A 314 -10.15 -39.19 -18.72
N VAL A 315 -11.40 -39.28 -18.24
CA VAL A 315 -12.59 -39.25 -19.11
C VAL A 315 -12.77 -37.87 -19.73
N ALA A 316 -12.71 -36.79 -18.95
CA ALA A 316 -12.82 -35.42 -19.45
C ALA A 316 -11.76 -35.10 -20.53
N ALA A 317 -10.49 -35.43 -20.29
CA ALA A 317 -9.43 -35.28 -21.30
C ALA A 317 -9.76 -36.00 -22.63
N THR A 318 -10.27 -37.24 -22.55
CA THR A 318 -10.67 -38.03 -23.73
C THR A 318 -11.86 -37.42 -24.49
N VAL A 319 -12.72 -36.64 -23.80
CA VAL A 319 -13.83 -35.89 -24.43
C VAL A 319 -13.32 -34.57 -25.01
N LEU A 320 -12.47 -33.83 -24.28
CA LEU A 320 -11.84 -32.58 -24.72
C LEU A 320 -11.06 -32.76 -26.04
N GLU A 321 -10.29 -33.84 -26.18
CA GLU A 321 -9.57 -34.23 -27.41
C GLU A 321 -10.47 -34.42 -28.65
N ARG A 322 -11.78 -34.67 -28.44
CA ARG A 322 -12.73 -35.10 -29.48
C ARG A 322 -13.84 -34.09 -29.74
N ARG A 323 -13.72 -32.88 -29.19
CA ARG A 323 -14.72 -31.82 -29.34
C ARG A 323 -14.85 -31.40 -30.79
N ASN A 324 -16.10 -31.25 -31.25
CA ASN A 324 -16.36 -30.56 -32.51
C ASN A 324 -16.68 -29.09 -32.24
N LEU A 325 -15.77 -28.20 -32.63
CA LEU A 325 -15.90 -26.74 -32.54
C LEU A 325 -16.12 -26.10 -33.92
N SER A 326 -16.79 -26.82 -34.84
CA SER A 326 -17.05 -26.38 -36.23
C SER A 326 -18.26 -25.42 -36.38
N GLY A 327 -18.71 -24.81 -35.28
CA GLY A 327 -19.87 -23.92 -35.24
C GLY A 327 -19.74 -22.96 -34.04
N PRO A 328 -20.71 -22.04 -33.85
CA PRO A 328 -20.63 -21.02 -32.82
C PRO A 328 -20.38 -21.60 -31.43
N LEU A 329 -19.39 -21.05 -30.74
CA LEU A 329 -18.96 -21.49 -29.42
C LEU A 329 -20.08 -21.25 -28.38
N ARG A 330 -20.54 -22.30 -27.71
CA ARG A 330 -21.61 -22.18 -26.70
C ARG A 330 -21.02 -21.66 -25.38
N ILE A 331 -21.34 -20.44 -24.97
CA ILE A 331 -20.78 -19.83 -23.76
C ILE A 331 -21.85 -19.72 -22.67
N PHE A 332 -21.57 -20.23 -21.48
CA PHE A 332 -22.32 -19.92 -20.26
C PHE A 332 -21.52 -18.91 -19.45
N ALA A 333 -22.12 -17.76 -19.10
CA ALA A 333 -21.44 -16.68 -18.40
C ALA A 333 -22.32 -15.98 -17.36
N ASP A 334 -21.69 -15.30 -16.41
CA ASP A 334 -22.34 -14.35 -15.48
C ASP A 334 -22.19 -12.88 -15.92
N GLU A 335 -21.20 -12.57 -16.76
CA GLU A 335 -20.98 -11.26 -17.36
C GLU A 335 -20.41 -11.38 -18.79
N LEU A 336 -20.98 -10.61 -19.73
CA LEU A 336 -20.63 -10.68 -21.17
C LEU A 336 -19.59 -9.64 -21.63
N GLN A 337 -19.04 -8.79 -20.75
CA GLN A 337 -18.22 -7.63 -21.13
C GLN A 337 -17.06 -7.95 -22.11
N LEU A 338 -16.34 -9.07 -21.91
CA LEU A 338 -15.30 -9.52 -22.84
C LEU A 338 -15.90 -10.19 -24.10
N ILE A 339 -16.99 -10.93 -23.94
CA ILE A 339 -17.65 -11.76 -24.96
C ILE A 339 -18.34 -10.90 -26.02
N GLU A 340 -18.95 -9.77 -25.63
CA GLU A 340 -19.52 -8.76 -26.53
C GLU A 340 -18.48 -8.10 -27.46
N ASN A 341 -17.18 -8.25 -27.17
CA ASN A 341 -16.09 -7.70 -27.95
C ASN A 341 -15.46 -8.68 -28.96
N LEU A 342 -15.93 -9.94 -29.01
CA LEU A 342 -15.52 -10.95 -30.00
C LEU A 342 -15.98 -10.57 -31.42
N LYS A 343 -15.11 -10.80 -32.42
CA LYS A 343 -15.31 -10.43 -33.83
C LYS A 343 -14.91 -11.50 -34.84
N GLU A 344 -14.00 -12.39 -34.47
CA GLU A 344 -13.53 -13.54 -35.26
C GLU A 344 -14.09 -14.86 -34.70
N VAL A 345 -14.34 -14.92 -33.38
CA VAL A 345 -14.92 -16.10 -32.72
C VAL A 345 -16.44 -15.97 -32.68
N ASP A 346 -17.13 -16.64 -33.62
CA ASP A 346 -18.58 -16.87 -33.56
C ASP A 346 -18.96 -17.55 -32.23
N TYR A 347 -19.95 -17.01 -31.51
CA TYR A 347 -20.45 -17.57 -30.26
C TYR A 347 -21.98 -17.55 -30.16
N VAL A 348 -22.50 -18.29 -29.18
CA VAL A 348 -23.91 -18.25 -28.76
C VAL A 348 -23.99 -18.42 -27.24
N GLU A 349 -24.77 -17.57 -26.58
CA GLU A 349 -25.02 -17.71 -25.14
C GLU A 349 -25.92 -18.93 -24.85
N VAL A 350 -25.63 -19.67 -23.78
CA VAL A 350 -26.49 -20.74 -23.27
C VAL A 350 -26.75 -20.58 -21.77
N SER A 351 -27.99 -20.80 -21.35
CA SER A 351 -28.44 -20.60 -19.97
C SER A 351 -28.24 -21.78 -19.02
N ASP A 352 -27.70 -22.90 -19.52
CA ASP A 352 -27.31 -24.08 -18.73
C ASP A 352 -25.93 -24.55 -19.17
N TRP A 353 -24.97 -24.52 -18.25
CA TRP A 353 -23.58 -24.87 -18.50
C TRP A 353 -23.38 -26.33 -18.95
N ARG A 354 -24.34 -27.23 -18.72
CA ARG A 354 -24.34 -28.60 -19.26
C ARG A 354 -24.37 -28.65 -20.78
N ASN A 355 -24.85 -27.57 -21.39
CA ASN A 355 -24.93 -27.39 -22.84
C ASN A 355 -23.84 -26.45 -23.37
N ALA A 356 -22.91 -26.00 -22.52
CA ALA A 356 -21.84 -25.08 -22.90
C ALA A 356 -20.58 -25.79 -23.40
N ASP A 357 -19.82 -25.04 -24.20
CA ASP A 357 -18.45 -25.29 -24.60
C ASP A 357 -17.44 -24.58 -23.69
N VAL A 358 -17.81 -23.41 -23.15
CA VAL A 358 -17.03 -22.62 -22.20
C VAL A 358 -17.92 -22.12 -21.06
N ILE A 359 -17.44 -22.27 -19.83
CA ILE A 359 -17.91 -21.56 -18.64
C ILE A 359 -16.99 -20.36 -18.44
N TRP A 360 -17.55 -19.16 -18.51
CA TRP A 360 -16.85 -17.89 -18.31
C TRP A 360 -17.48 -17.12 -17.15
N LEU A 361 -16.93 -17.27 -15.94
CA LEU A 361 -17.47 -16.68 -14.71
C LEU A 361 -16.50 -15.71 -14.07
N ARG A 362 -17.02 -14.57 -13.60
CA ARG A 362 -16.30 -13.60 -12.78
C ARG A 362 -16.43 -13.88 -11.28
N ARG A 363 -17.50 -14.55 -10.85
CA ARG A 363 -17.60 -15.14 -9.50
C ARG A 363 -16.75 -16.40 -9.40
N HIS A 364 -16.29 -16.76 -8.20
CA HIS A 364 -15.63 -18.04 -7.94
C HIS A 364 -16.50 -19.23 -8.39
N PHE A 365 -15.88 -20.18 -9.08
CA PHE A 365 -16.46 -21.45 -9.50
C PHE A 365 -15.93 -22.56 -8.60
N SER A 366 -16.83 -23.29 -7.96
CA SER A 366 -16.52 -24.37 -7.00
C SER A 366 -16.94 -25.76 -7.49
N GLU A 367 -17.81 -25.81 -8.50
CA GLU A 367 -18.55 -26.98 -8.94
C GLU A 367 -17.73 -27.91 -9.88
N PHE A 368 -16.40 -27.94 -9.72
CA PHE A 368 -15.47 -28.66 -10.62
C PHE A 368 -15.78 -30.16 -10.76
N VAL A 369 -16.13 -30.85 -9.68
CA VAL A 369 -16.54 -32.26 -9.73
C VAL A 369 -17.77 -32.44 -10.61
N GLN A 370 -18.79 -31.60 -10.40
CA GLN A 370 -20.05 -31.67 -11.15
C GLN A 370 -19.83 -31.34 -12.63
N ALA A 371 -18.97 -30.36 -12.95
CA ALA A 371 -18.58 -30.08 -14.33
C ALA A 371 -17.89 -31.28 -15.01
N CYS A 372 -17.04 -32.01 -14.28
CA CYS A 372 -16.35 -33.18 -14.78
C CYS A 372 -17.26 -34.40 -14.98
N GLU A 373 -18.35 -34.50 -14.21
CA GLU A 373 -19.33 -35.60 -14.29
C GLU A 373 -20.46 -35.32 -15.30
N GLU A 374 -21.01 -34.11 -15.31
CA GLU A 374 -22.20 -33.77 -16.12
C GLU A 374 -21.86 -33.11 -17.47
N ASN A 375 -20.73 -32.42 -17.60
CA ASN A 375 -20.23 -31.91 -18.89
C ASN A 375 -18.70 -32.04 -19.03
N PRO A 376 -18.17 -33.29 -19.15
CA PRO A 376 -16.73 -33.55 -19.31
C PRO A 376 -16.09 -32.90 -20.55
N GLY A 377 -16.87 -32.28 -21.45
CA GLY A 377 -16.37 -31.54 -22.61
C GLY A 377 -16.22 -30.03 -22.40
N VAL A 378 -16.68 -29.46 -21.27
CA VAL A 378 -16.58 -28.00 -21.04
C VAL A 378 -15.18 -27.57 -20.62
N LEU A 379 -14.78 -26.35 -21.00
CA LEU A 379 -13.64 -25.65 -20.41
C LEU A 379 -14.12 -24.54 -19.48
N ILE A 380 -13.37 -24.27 -18.42
CA ILE A 380 -13.70 -23.35 -17.32
C ILE A 380 -12.62 -22.28 -17.25
N ASN A 381 -12.98 -21.00 -17.08
CA ASN A 381 -12.03 -19.88 -17.02
C ASN A 381 -11.31 -19.68 -15.65
N GLN A 382 -11.27 -20.72 -14.81
CA GLN A 382 -10.67 -20.75 -13.47
C GLN A 382 -10.03 -22.11 -13.18
N PHE A 383 -8.93 -22.14 -12.42
CA PHE A 383 -8.36 -23.35 -11.78
C PHE A 383 -8.76 -23.43 -10.29
N PRO A 384 -8.97 -24.64 -9.74
CA PRO A 384 -9.15 -24.79 -8.29
C PRO A 384 -7.86 -24.37 -7.55
N TYR A 385 -8.01 -23.73 -6.38
CA TYR A 385 -6.92 -23.15 -5.58
C TYR A 385 -6.07 -22.05 -6.27
N GLU A 386 -6.56 -21.41 -7.35
CA GLU A 386 -5.83 -20.27 -7.98
C GLU A 386 -5.74 -19.00 -7.12
N SER A 387 -6.39 -19.00 -5.95
CA SER A 387 -6.16 -18.02 -4.88
C SER A 387 -4.69 -17.96 -4.44
N CYS A 388 -3.91 -19.05 -4.60
CA CYS A 388 -2.50 -19.08 -4.19
C CYS A 388 -1.59 -18.12 -5.00
N ILE A 389 -1.99 -17.74 -6.22
CA ILE A 389 -1.26 -16.77 -7.05
C ILE A 389 -1.94 -15.39 -7.08
N THR A 390 -3.26 -15.32 -6.87
CA THR A 390 -4.06 -14.08 -7.01
C THR A 390 -4.32 -13.32 -5.71
N VAL A 391 -4.13 -13.94 -4.54
CA VAL A 391 -4.23 -13.27 -3.23
C VAL A 391 -2.84 -12.93 -2.71
N LYS A 392 -2.66 -11.70 -2.22
CA LYS A 392 -1.34 -11.08 -2.00
C LYS A 392 -0.49 -11.78 -0.93
N ASP A 393 -1.13 -12.29 0.12
CA ASP A 393 -0.48 -13.00 1.22
C ASP A 393 -0.02 -14.41 0.80
N LEU A 394 -0.86 -15.15 0.09
CA LEU A 394 -0.51 -16.47 -0.45
C LEU A 394 0.58 -16.36 -1.53
N LEU A 395 0.49 -15.36 -2.42
CA LEU A 395 1.53 -15.07 -3.42
C LEU A 395 2.87 -14.79 -2.75
N SER A 396 2.88 -14.01 -1.67
CA SER A 396 4.09 -13.79 -0.87
C SER A 396 4.62 -15.10 -0.28
N ALA A 397 3.75 -15.94 0.30
CA ALA A 397 4.11 -17.21 0.91
C ALA A 397 4.73 -18.24 -0.07
N ILE A 398 4.34 -18.23 -1.36
CA ILE A 398 4.91 -19.13 -2.38
C ILE A 398 6.16 -18.57 -3.09
N LEU A 399 6.37 -17.25 -3.07
CA LEU A 399 7.50 -16.60 -3.77
C LEU A 399 8.67 -16.19 -2.87
N MET A 400 8.45 -16.00 -1.56
CA MET A 400 9.50 -15.71 -0.59
C MET A 400 10.40 -16.94 -0.38
N ASN A 401 11.69 -16.79 -0.69
CA ASN A 401 12.69 -17.82 -0.42
C ASN A 401 13.06 -17.80 1.07
N GLN A 402 13.03 -18.98 1.73
CA GLN A 402 13.43 -19.13 3.12
C GLN A 402 14.95 -18.97 3.33
N ASP A 403 15.76 -19.22 2.29
CA ASP A 403 17.23 -19.14 2.33
C ASP A 403 17.79 -17.75 1.93
N SER A 404 16.95 -16.72 1.73
CA SER A 404 17.38 -15.41 1.21
C SER A 404 16.71 -14.26 1.97
N GLU A 405 17.47 -13.54 2.80
CA GLU A 405 16.95 -12.44 3.63
C GLU A 405 16.46 -11.25 2.79
N ASP A 406 17.30 -10.85 1.84
CA ASP A 406 16.89 -9.99 0.74
C ASP A 406 16.13 -10.84 -0.28
N GLY A 407 14.96 -10.35 -0.71
CA GLY A 407 14.10 -11.04 -1.65
C GLY A 407 14.78 -11.30 -2.99
N GLN A 408 14.16 -12.18 -3.79
CA GLN A 408 14.69 -12.47 -5.12
C GLN A 408 14.76 -11.17 -5.94
N SER A 409 15.76 -11.01 -6.81
CA SER A 409 15.97 -9.77 -7.61
C SER A 409 14.82 -9.37 -8.55
N TRP A 410 13.77 -10.20 -8.59
CA TRP A 410 12.53 -10.04 -9.35
C TRP A 410 11.26 -10.00 -8.48
N TYR A 411 11.35 -10.09 -7.16
CA TYR A 411 10.19 -10.00 -6.25
C TYR A 411 10.58 -9.41 -4.89
N GLN A 412 10.00 -8.26 -4.56
CA GLN A 412 10.40 -7.43 -3.41
C GLN A 412 10.20 -8.13 -2.06
N THR A 413 11.19 -8.04 -1.16
CA THR A 413 11.13 -8.56 0.22
C THR A 413 9.81 -8.17 0.88
N CYS A 414 8.93 -9.13 1.16
CA CYS A 414 7.62 -8.90 1.75
C CYS A 414 7.42 -9.74 2.99
N PHE A 415 6.61 -9.26 3.93
CA PHE A 415 6.28 -9.95 5.18
C PHE A 415 4.77 -9.83 5.38
N ASN A 416 4.09 -10.91 5.74
CA ASN A 416 2.74 -10.82 6.27
C ASN A 416 2.84 -10.45 7.74
N LEU A 417 2.53 -9.19 8.09
CA LEU A 417 2.72 -8.69 9.46
C LEU A 417 1.81 -9.39 10.50
N TYR A 418 0.76 -10.11 10.08
CA TYR A 418 -0.06 -10.95 10.96
C TYR A 418 0.58 -12.32 11.27
N THR A 419 1.63 -12.75 10.54
CA THR A 419 2.35 -14.02 10.79
C THR A 419 3.87 -13.88 10.92
N GLU A 420 4.45 -12.72 10.56
CA GLU A 420 5.89 -12.48 10.46
C GLU A 420 6.35 -11.14 11.09
N LEU A 421 5.61 -10.56 12.06
CA LEU A 421 6.01 -9.31 12.71
C LEU A 421 7.42 -9.37 13.34
N PRO A 422 7.80 -10.39 14.13
CA PRO A 422 9.14 -10.47 14.71
C PRO A 422 10.26 -10.47 13.67
N GLN A 423 10.06 -11.20 12.58
CA GLN A 423 10.97 -11.26 11.43
C GLN A 423 11.08 -9.91 10.73
N PHE A 424 9.94 -9.24 10.50
CA PHE A 424 9.91 -7.90 9.92
C PHE A 424 10.69 -6.89 10.78
N VAL A 425 10.48 -6.87 12.09
CA VAL A 425 11.17 -5.95 13.00
C VAL A 425 12.66 -6.26 13.09
N SER A 426 13.06 -7.53 13.20
CA SER A 426 14.48 -7.93 13.16
C SER A 426 15.16 -7.44 11.87
N TYR A 427 14.55 -7.69 10.71
CA TYR A 427 15.06 -7.24 9.42
C TYR A 427 15.10 -5.70 9.30
N TYR A 428 14.04 -5.01 9.73
CA TYR A 428 13.97 -3.54 9.74
C TYR A 428 15.09 -2.92 10.59
N LEU A 429 15.31 -3.42 11.80
CA LEU A 429 16.32 -2.89 12.72
C LEU A 429 17.74 -3.19 12.20
N ARG A 430 17.99 -4.37 11.63
CA ARG A 430 19.25 -4.69 10.94
C ARG A 430 19.53 -3.74 9.76
N ARG A 431 18.51 -3.39 8.96
CA ARG A 431 18.62 -2.36 7.91
C ARG A 431 18.92 -0.97 8.46
N LYS A 432 18.21 -0.54 9.52
CA LYS A 432 18.43 0.77 10.19
C LYS A 432 19.86 0.88 10.74
N ALA A 433 20.34 -0.15 11.44
CA ALA A 433 21.72 -0.21 11.95
C ALA A 433 22.78 -0.24 10.83
N SER A 434 22.42 -0.74 9.65
CA SER A 434 23.30 -0.80 8.46
C SER A 434 23.22 0.47 7.58
N GLY A 435 22.41 1.48 7.94
CA GLY A 435 22.22 2.69 7.16
C GLY A 435 21.49 2.49 5.81
N LEU A 436 20.73 1.40 5.66
CA LEU A 436 20.00 1.08 4.44
C LEU A 436 18.61 1.75 4.42
N ASP A 437 18.06 2.01 3.23
CA ASP A 437 16.67 2.48 3.12
C ASP A 437 15.70 1.51 3.80
N ASN A 438 14.70 2.10 4.45
CA ASN A 438 13.68 1.41 5.23
C ASN A 438 12.28 1.97 4.89
N THR A 439 12.02 2.31 3.62
CA THR A 439 10.72 2.86 3.20
C THR A 439 9.73 1.75 2.86
N TRP A 440 8.96 1.32 3.86
CA TRP A 440 7.86 0.36 3.76
C TRP A 440 6.51 1.07 3.64
N ILE A 441 6.09 1.28 2.41
CA ILE A 441 4.76 0.87 1.93
C ILE A 441 3.97 -0.12 2.80
N ILE A 442 2.69 0.16 2.90
CA ILE A 442 1.68 -0.61 3.62
C ILE A 442 0.40 -0.75 2.70
N LYS A 443 0.28 -1.80 1.82
CA LYS A 443 -0.98 -2.38 1.21
C LYS A 443 -1.70 -3.56 1.98
N PRO A 444 -3.04 -3.59 2.19
CA PRO A 444 -3.80 -4.74 2.73
C PRO A 444 -3.89 -5.97 1.78
N TRP A 445 -4.22 -7.16 2.33
CA TRP A 445 -4.22 -8.43 1.59
C TRP A 445 -5.46 -8.67 0.69
N ASN A 446 -6.64 -8.20 1.10
CA ASN A 446 -7.94 -8.45 0.46
C ASN A 446 -8.57 -7.23 -0.23
N LEU A 447 -7.97 -6.05 -0.16
CA LEU A 447 -8.47 -4.84 -0.82
C LEU A 447 -7.71 -4.52 -2.12
N ALA A 448 -8.35 -3.71 -2.95
CA ALA A 448 -7.87 -3.27 -4.26
C ALA A 448 -8.14 -1.77 -4.46
N ARG A 449 -7.90 -1.24 -5.66
CA ARG A 449 -8.22 0.17 -6.04
C ARG A 449 -7.54 1.22 -5.14
N ASN A 450 -6.32 0.95 -4.68
CA ASN A 450 -5.57 1.75 -3.70
C ASN A 450 -6.21 1.94 -2.31
N MET A 451 -7.32 1.25 -2.00
CA MET A 451 -7.96 1.36 -0.69
C MET A 451 -7.02 0.90 0.42
N ASP A 452 -6.83 1.77 1.42
CA ASP A 452 -5.99 1.55 2.60
C ASP A 452 -4.51 1.25 2.30
N ILE A 453 -3.98 1.73 1.15
CA ILE A 453 -2.54 1.69 0.88
C ILE A 453 -1.88 2.97 1.40
N HIS A 454 -0.82 2.83 2.18
CA HIS A 454 0.00 3.87 2.82
C HIS A 454 1.48 3.74 2.39
N VAL A 455 2.32 4.76 2.61
CA VAL A 455 3.79 4.66 2.49
C VAL A 455 4.45 5.27 3.72
N SER A 456 5.38 4.55 4.36
CA SER A 456 6.09 5.05 5.55
C SER A 456 7.54 4.58 5.58
N ASN A 457 8.37 5.28 6.35
CA ASN A 457 9.69 4.87 6.81
C ASN A 457 9.80 4.96 8.35
N ASP A 458 8.66 5.02 9.06
CA ASP A 458 8.58 4.99 10.52
C ASP A 458 8.07 3.64 11.04
N LEU A 459 8.81 3.04 11.98
CA LEU A 459 8.49 1.73 12.51
C LEU A 459 7.24 1.75 13.40
N GLY A 460 7.02 2.84 14.14
CA GLY A 460 5.82 3.02 14.95
C GLY A 460 4.57 3.01 14.07
N GLN A 461 4.57 3.84 13.02
CA GLN A 461 3.52 3.84 12.00
C GLN A 461 3.34 2.46 11.37
N ILE A 462 4.39 1.76 10.92
CA ILE A 462 4.22 0.45 10.26
C ILE A 462 3.65 -0.61 11.21
N ILE A 463 4.04 -0.61 12.49
CA ILE A 463 3.51 -1.53 13.50
C ILE A 463 2.05 -1.19 13.83
N ARG A 464 1.70 0.10 13.94
CA ARG A 464 0.29 0.50 14.06
C ARG A 464 -0.50 0.16 12.80
N LEU A 465 0.08 0.30 11.61
CA LEU A 465 -0.45 -0.21 10.34
C LEU A 465 -0.26 -1.74 10.18
N MET A 466 -0.09 -2.53 11.26
CA MET A 466 -0.60 -3.92 11.25
C MET A 466 -2.11 -3.98 11.36
N GLU A 467 -2.71 -2.85 11.74
CA GLU A 467 -4.08 -2.54 11.42
C GLU A 467 -4.28 -2.46 9.85
N SER A 468 -3.22 -2.57 8.98
CA SER A 468 -3.22 -2.64 7.46
C SER A 468 -1.83 -2.86 6.66
N GLY A 469 -1.36 -4.10 6.23
CA GLY A 469 -0.02 -4.64 5.63
C GLY A 469 0.67 -4.07 4.30
N PRO A 470 1.72 -4.60 3.49
CA PRO A 470 2.82 -3.95 2.54
C PRO A 470 2.96 -3.88 0.90
N LYS A 471 3.94 -3.11 0.22
CA LYS A 471 4.38 -3.10 -1.31
C LYS A 471 4.80 -1.80 -2.25
N ARG A 472 6.06 -1.50 -2.80
CA ARG A 472 6.70 -0.17 -3.35
C ARG A 472 7.31 -0.06 -4.85
N PRO A 473 7.83 1.12 -5.42
CA PRO A 473 8.05 1.37 -6.90
C PRO A 473 9.22 2.22 -7.57
N VAL A 474 9.16 2.45 -8.93
CA VAL A 474 10.11 3.17 -9.89
C VAL A 474 9.43 4.01 -11.03
N LEU A 475 10.19 4.79 -11.86
CA LEU A 475 9.83 6.07 -12.54
C LEU A 475 10.03 6.18 -14.09
N PHE A 476 9.31 7.11 -14.74
CA PHE A 476 9.28 7.42 -16.20
C PHE A 476 8.95 8.92 -16.48
N ASN A 477 9.49 9.53 -17.55
CA ASN A 477 9.23 10.95 -17.88
C ASN A 477 7.88 11.18 -18.62
N ARG A 478 6.97 11.96 -18.05
CA ARG A 478 5.69 12.35 -18.67
C ARG A 478 5.88 13.34 -19.82
N VAL A 479 5.14 13.14 -20.90
CA VAL A 479 5.30 13.89 -22.17
C VAL A 479 4.52 15.20 -22.22
N ASP A 480 3.62 15.40 -21.26
CA ASP A 480 2.69 16.52 -21.16
C ASP A 480 3.16 17.60 -20.17
N ASN A 481 3.94 17.24 -19.14
CA ASN A 481 4.53 18.16 -18.17
C ASN A 481 6.06 18.05 -18.00
N ASN A 482 6.71 17.05 -18.61
CA ASN A 482 8.15 16.77 -18.49
C ASN A 482 8.63 16.50 -17.04
N CYS A 483 7.78 15.81 -16.26
CA CYS A 483 8.08 15.35 -14.90
C CYS A 483 8.40 13.85 -14.85
N MET A 484 9.33 13.44 -13.98
CA MET A 484 9.64 12.02 -13.74
C MET A 484 8.62 11.37 -12.79
N VAL A 485 7.57 10.73 -13.32
CA VAL A 485 6.48 10.14 -12.53
C VAL A 485 6.66 8.64 -12.29
N LYS A 486 6.09 8.08 -11.22
CA LYS A 486 6.01 6.62 -11.04
C LYS A 486 5.21 5.96 -12.19
N PHE A 487 5.55 4.73 -12.57
CA PHE A 487 4.68 3.91 -13.44
C PHE A 487 4.65 2.42 -13.06
N ASP A 488 3.61 1.71 -13.49
CA ASP A 488 3.57 0.25 -13.51
C ASP A 488 3.14 -0.27 -14.90
N LEU A 489 3.38 -1.57 -15.13
CA LEU A 489 3.03 -2.29 -16.36
C LEU A 489 2.09 -3.45 -16.03
N ARG A 490 0.92 -3.50 -16.68
CA ARG A 490 0.01 -4.65 -16.64
C ARG A 490 0.27 -5.55 -17.85
N PHE A 491 0.64 -6.81 -17.62
CA PHE A 491 0.68 -7.87 -18.63
C PHE A 491 -0.52 -8.81 -18.45
N ILE A 492 -1.06 -9.40 -19.52
CA ILE A 492 -2.02 -10.50 -19.40
C ILE A 492 -1.32 -11.83 -19.65
N MET A 493 -1.59 -12.78 -18.78
CA MET A 493 -1.04 -14.12 -18.84
C MET A 493 -2.18 -15.15 -18.93
N PHE A 494 -2.05 -16.07 -19.88
CA PHE A 494 -2.99 -17.12 -20.20
C PHE A 494 -2.40 -18.46 -19.77
N VAL A 495 -2.98 -19.11 -18.76
CA VAL A 495 -2.53 -20.45 -18.31
C VAL A 495 -3.48 -21.50 -18.88
N THR A 496 -2.94 -22.45 -19.64
CA THR A 496 -3.71 -23.53 -20.26
C THR A 496 -3.57 -24.87 -19.53
N ASP A 497 -2.38 -25.15 -18.98
CA ASP A 497 -2.09 -26.33 -18.17
C ASP A 497 -1.13 -25.95 -17.03
N VAL A 498 -1.21 -26.62 -15.87
CA VAL A 498 -0.32 -26.36 -14.72
C VAL A 498 0.74 -27.45 -14.49
N ARG A 499 0.44 -28.71 -14.82
CA ARG A 499 1.31 -29.88 -14.59
C ARG A 499 1.21 -30.90 -15.74
N PRO A 500 2.07 -30.82 -16.79
CA PRO A 500 3.13 -29.82 -16.99
C PRO A 500 2.57 -28.40 -17.16
N LEU A 501 3.36 -27.39 -16.81
CA LEU A 501 3.00 -25.99 -17.03
C LEU A 501 3.00 -25.67 -18.53
N ARG A 502 1.94 -25.01 -18.99
CA ARG A 502 1.86 -24.36 -20.30
C ARG A 502 1.14 -23.03 -20.15
N ALA A 503 1.88 -21.94 -20.38
CA ALA A 503 1.38 -20.58 -20.22
C ALA A 503 1.86 -19.69 -21.36
N PHE A 504 1.10 -18.63 -21.62
CA PHE A 504 1.38 -17.62 -22.61
C PHE A 504 1.22 -16.22 -22.01
N VAL A 505 1.87 -15.23 -22.60
CA VAL A 505 1.71 -13.81 -22.27
C VAL A 505 1.25 -13.08 -23.53
N TYR A 506 0.24 -12.23 -23.40
CA TYR A 506 -0.19 -11.34 -24.49
C TYR A 506 0.90 -10.32 -24.77
N ASN A 507 1.28 -10.17 -26.05
CA ASN A 507 2.46 -9.38 -26.44
C ASN A 507 2.29 -7.88 -26.13
N ASN A 508 1.05 -7.39 -26.08
CA ASN A 508 0.72 -6.02 -25.73
C ASN A 508 0.44 -5.90 -24.22
N PHE A 509 0.81 -4.75 -23.65
CA PHE A 509 0.65 -4.43 -22.23
C PHE A 509 0.03 -3.03 -22.05
N TRP A 510 -0.42 -2.71 -20.84
CA TRP A 510 -0.94 -1.39 -20.47
C TRP A 510 0.01 -0.73 -19.50
N ILE A 511 0.25 0.55 -19.70
CA ILE A 511 1.05 1.38 -18.80
C ILE A 511 0.11 2.20 -17.94
N ARG A 512 0.36 2.20 -16.63
CA ARG A 512 -0.34 3.01 -15.63
C ARG A 512 0.65 4.00 -15.03
N PHE A 513 0.45 5.29 -15.32
CA PHE A 513 1.31 6.37 -14.83
C PHE A 513 0.75 7.00 -13.54
N ALA A 514 1.64 7.56 -12.73
CA ALA A 514 1.28 8.47 -11.66
C ALA A 514 0.91 9.87 -12.19
N ILE A 515 0.23 10.65 -11.34
CA ILE A 515 -0.21 12.00 -11.69
C ILE A 515 0.94 12.99 -11.49
N ASN A 516 1.56 12.96 -10.31
CA ASN A 516 2.59 13.92 -9.89
C ASN A 516 4.02 13.45 -10.21
N GLU A 517 4.96 14.41 -10.21
CA GLU A 517 6.39 14.13 -10.24
C GLU A 517 6.82 13.34 -9.00
N PHE A 518 7.70 12.36 -9.20
CA PHE A 518 8.16 11.51 -8.12
C PHE A 518 9.02 12.26 -7.11
N SER A 519 8.51 12.31 -5.88
CA SER A 519 9.16 12.95 -4.74
C SER A 519 9.27 11.98 -3.58
N MET A 520 10.46 11.92 -2.98
CA MET A 520 10.68 11.22 -1.71
C MET A 520 10.27 12.08 -0.50
N HIS A 521 9.97 13.38 -0.70
CA HIS A 521 9.74 14.33 0.40
C HIS A 521 8.36 14.18 1.07
N ARG A 522 7.34 13.74 0.34
CA ARG A 522 6.00 13.43 0.87
C ARG A 522 5.66 11.98 0.53
N LEU A 523 5.73 11.10 1.53
CA LEU A 523 5.33 9.69 1.38
C LEU A 523 3.79 9.53 1.40
N ASP A 524 3.10 10.50 1.99
CA ASP A 524 1.63 10.60 2.02
C ASP A 524 0.96 10.93 0.68
N ASP A 525 1.71 11.41 -0.33
CA ASP A 525 1.13 11.82 -1.61
C ASP A 525 0.78 10.62 -2.51
N VAL A 526 -0.50 10.26 -2.50
CA VAL A 526 -1.12 9.25 -3.36
C VAL A 526 -0.88 9.50 -4.85
N ASP A 527 -1.01 10.76 -5.30
CA ASP A 527 -0.89 11.16 -6.71
C ASP A 527 0.56 11.03 -7.22
N THR A 528 1.53 11.03 -6.30
CA THR A 528 2.95 10.70 -6.52
C THR A 528 3.24 9.19 -6.43
N HIS A 529 2.76 8.52 -5.38
CA HIS A 529 3.25 7.18 -5.01
C HIS A 529 2.43 6.01 -5.54
N PHE A 530 1.22 6.20 -6.07
CA PHE A 530 0.43 5.15 -6.74
C PHE A 530 0.28 5.39 -8.25
N THR A 531 -0.43 4.49 -8.94
CA THR A 531 -0.55 4.44 -10.42
C THR A 531 -1.96 4.07 -10.89
N VAL A 532 -2.84 3.60 -9.98
CA VAL A 532 -4.20 3.16 -10.31
C VAL A 532 -5.17 4.32 -10.10
N PHE A 533 -5.35 5.14 -11.14
CA PHE A 533 -6.20 6.34 -11.14
C PHE A 533 -7.49 6.16 -11.95
N ASN A 534 -7.97 4.92 -12.10
CA ASN A 534 -9.13 4.55 -12.93
C ASN A 534 -10.49 5.10 -12.43
N TYR A 535 -10.51 5.89 -11.36
CA TYR A 535 -11.72 6.42 -10.70
C TYR A 535 -11.61 7.92 -10.34
N THR A 536 -10.50 8.57 -10.69
CA THR A 536 -10.31 10.02 -10.50
C THR A 536 -10.68 10.79 -11.77
N ASP A 537 -10.46 12.09 -11.76
CA ASP A 537 -10.58 12.96 -12.94
C ASP A 537 -9.78 12.41 -14.13
N ASP A 538 -10.51 12.05 -15.19
CA ASP A 538 -9.98 11.33 -16.36
C ASP A 538 -9.09 12.23 -17.23
N GLU A 539 -9.16 13.56 -17.06
CA GLU A 539 -8.29 14.53 -17.75
C GLU A 539 -6.84 14.52 -17.21
N LYS A 540 -6.62 14.08 -15.96
CA LYS A 540 -5.27 14.01 -15.36
C LYS A 540 -4.46 12.78 -15.77
N VAL A 541 -5.13 11.72 -16.21
CA VAL A 541 -4.55 10.38 -16.38
C VAL A 541 -3.98 10.21 -17.78
N LEU A 542 -2.65 10.23 -17.91
CA LEU A 542 -1.99 9.97 -19.18
C LEU A 542 -2.31 8.55 -19.70
N ARG A 543 -2.71 8.46 -20.97
CA ARG A 543 -3.06 7.22 -21.67
C ARG A 543 -2.12 7.03 -22.85
N MET A 544 -1.46 5.88 -22.94
CA MET A 544 -0.46 5.56 -23.97
C MET A 544 -0.56 4.07 -24.38
N ASN A 545 -0.34 3.76 -25.66
CA ASN A 545 -0.21 2.38 -26.16
C ASN A 545 1.19 1.83 -25.90
N CYS A 546 1.34 0.49 -25.91
CA CYS A 546 2.65 -0.15 -25.77
C CYS A 546 3.67 0.33 -26.80
N ASP A 547 3.30 0.44 -28.08
CA ASP A 547 4.23 0.78 -29.16
C ASP A 547 4.80 2.21 -29.02
N ASP A 548 3.95 3.17 -28.64
CA ASP A 548 4.36 4.55 -28.35
C ASP A 548 5.26 4.63 -27.11
N PHE A 549 4.95 3.84 -26.07
CA PHE A 549 5.75 3.76 -24.85
C PHE A 549 7.12 3.13 -25.13
N VAL A 550 7.18 1.99 -25.82
CA VAL A 550 8.41 1.29 -26.21
C VAL A 550 9.31 2.22 -27.01
N LYS A 551 8.75 2.89 -28.03
CA LYS A 551 9.50 3.84 -28.84
C LYS A 551 10.05 4.98 -27.98
N ARG A 552 9.23 5.63 -27.16
CA ARG A 552 9.67 6.74 -26.28
C ARG A 552 10.69 6.29 -25.24
N PHE A 553 10.60 5.04 -24.77
CA PHE A 553 11.55 4.46 -23.84
C PHE A 553 12.93 4.29 -24.50
N GLU A 554 12.99 3.72 -25.71
CA GLU A 554 14.25 3.61 -26.46
C GLU A 554 14.79 4.95 -26.98
N ASP A 555 13.91 5.92 -27.31
CA ASP A 555 14.30 7.30 -27.63
C ASP A 555 14.91 8.03 -26.40
N THR A 556 14.50 7.66 -25.18
CA THR A 556 14.99 8.23 -23.91
C THR A 556 16.28 7.55 -23.43
N TYR A 557 16.33 6.22 -23.48
CA TYR A 557 17.44 5.39 -23.02
C TYR A 557 18.09 4.67 -24.20
N VAL A 558 18.77 5.44 -25.06
CA VAL A 558 19.25 4.99 -26.39
C VAL A 558 20.20 3.78 -26.40
N TRP A 559 20.79 3.43 -25.24
CA TRP A 559 21.64 2.25 -25.04
C TRP A 559 20.87 0.99 -24.61
N ILE A 560 19.57 1.09 -24.31
CA ILE A 560 18.72 0.01 -23.82
C ILE A 560 17.73 -0.39 -24.91
N LYS A 561 17.50 -1.71 -25.08
CA LYS A 561 16.45 -2.24 -25.96
C LYS A 561 15.31 -2.88 -25.17
N TRP A 562 14.09 -2.57 -25.61
CA TRP A 562 12.88 -3.06 -24.96
C TRP A 562 12.73 -4.57 -25.08
N SER A 563 13.26 -5.18 -26.16
CA SER A 563 13.38 -6.64 -26.31
C SER A 563 14.00 -7.32 -25.10
N ASP A 564 14.97 -6.68 -24.49
CA ASP A 564 15.82 -7.26 -23.45
C ASP A 564 15.14 -7.11 -22.08
N ILE A 565 14.47 -5.97 -21.87
CA ILE A 565 13.54 -5.75 -20.75
C ILE A 565 12.38 -6.75 -20.82
N GLN A 566 11.72 -6.87 -21.97
CA GLN A 566 10.59 -7.78 -22.17
C GLN A 566 11.01 -9.24 -21.97
N SER A 567 12.20 -9.64 -22.44
CA SER A 567 12.77 -10.96 -22.19
C SER A 567 12.98 -11.21 -20.69
N LYS A 568 13.48 -10.23 -19.93
CA LYS A 568 13.57 -10.29 -18.47
C LYS A 568 12.19 -10.44 -17.83
N ILE A 569 11.18 -9.68 -18.26
CA ILE A 569 9.80 -9.78 -17.76
C ILE A 569 9.22 -11.19 -17.98
N MET A 570 9.40 -11.79 -19.16
CA MET A 570 8.89 -13.15 -19.41
C MET A 570 9.51 -14.19 -18.47
N VAL A 571 10.80 -14.08 -18.16
CA VAL A 571 11.48 -14.94 -17.17
C VAL A 571 10.90 -14.75 -15.76
N VAL A 572 10.52 -13.52 -15.39
CA VAL A 572 9.87 -13.22 -14.09
C VAL A 572 8.48 -13.82 -14.00
N LEU A 573 7.65 -13.63 -15.05
CA LEU A 573 6.31 -14.21 -15.12
C LEU A 573 6.36 -15.74 -15.08
N ARG A 574 7.26 -16.36 -15.85
CA ARG A 574 7.48 -17.81 -15.88
C ARG A 574 7.77 -18.35 -14.47
N LYS A 575 8.79 -17.80 -13.79
CA LYS A 575 9.20 -18.24 -12.44
C LYS A 575 8.07 -18.16 -11.42
N ALA A 576 7.24 -17.11 -11.48
CA ALA A 576 6.15 -16.94 -10.54
C ALA A 576 5.05 -17.99 -10.71
N VAL A 577 4.75 -18.40 -11.94
CA VAL A 577 3.79 -19.48 -12.21
C VAL A 577 4.41 -20.86 -11.96
N GLU A 578 5.68 -21.06 -12.27
CA GLU A 578 6.40 -22.30 -11.92
C GLU A 578 6.37 -22.53 -10.40
N ALA A 579 6.53 -21.49 -9.58
CA ALA A 579 6.34 -21.56 -8.12
C ALA A 579 4.89 -21.88 -7.72
N ALA A 580 3.90 -21.22 -8.31
CA ALA A 580 2.48 -21.48 -8.03
C ALA A 580 2.01 -22.88 -8.45
N CYS A 581 2.71 -23.52 -9.40
CA CYS A 581 2.42 -24.88 -9.88
C CYS A 581 3.30 -25.97 -9.23
N LEU A 582 4.27 -25.58 -8.38
CA LEU A 582 5.28 -26.48 -7.80
C LEU A 582 4.69 -27.49 -6.80
N PHE A 583 3.70 -27.05 -6.01
CA PHE A 583 3.08 -27.85 -4.95
C PHE A 583 1.63 -28.23 -5.29
N ASP A 584 1.15 -29.32 -4.70
CA ASP A 584 -0.27 -29.65 -4.68
C ASP A 584 -1.06 -28.70 -3.76
N PRO A 585 -2.41 -28.64 -3.90
CA PRO A 585 -3.26 -27.93 -2.96
C PRO A 585 -3.02 -28.34 -1.50
N PRO A 586 -3.14 -27.41 -0.54
CA PRO A 586 -3.62 -26.03 -0.71
C PRO A 586 -2.54 -25.03 -1.12
N ARG A 587 -1.26 -25.45 -1.21
CA ARG A 587 -0.10 -24.57 -1.43
C ARG A 587 0.06 -24.11 -2.89
N GLY A 588 -0.47 -24.85 -3.86
CA GLY A 588 -0.34 -24.55 -5.29
C GLY A 588 -1.57 -24.92 -6.12
N ILE A 589 -1.64 -24.35 -7.34
CA ILE A 589 -2.80 -24.41 -8.23
C ILE A 589 -3.14 -25.86 -8.60
N ALA A 590 -4.38 -26.29 -8.35
CA ALA A 590 -4.80 -27.66 -8.55
C ALA A 590 -4.76 -28.07 -10.03
N LYS A 591 -4.38 -29.33 -10.28
CA LYS A 591 -4.51 -29.91 -11.62
C LYS A 591 -5.97 -30.23 -11.93
N ASN A 592 -6.54 -29.52 -12.90
CA ASN A 592 -7.81 -29.86 -13.55
C ASN A 592 -7.68 -29.73 -15.07
N VAL A 593 -7.95 -30.79 -15.83
CA VAL A 593 -7.84 -30.79 -17.31
C VAL A 593 -8.82 -29.83 -18.01
N GLN A 594 -9.94 -29.52 -17.35
CA GLN A 594 -10.96 -28.60 -17.87
C GLN A 594 -10.67 -27.12 -17.58
N SER A 595 -9.68 -26.81 -16.75
CA SER A 595 -9.41 -25.44 -16.32
C SER A 595 -8.46 -24.70 -17.28
N ARG A 596 -8.70 -23.41 -17.41
CA ARG A 596 -7.97 -22.38 -18.17
C ARG A 596 -8.03 -21.11 -17.34
N ALA A 597 -7.05 -20.22 -17.34
CA ALA A 597 -7.15 -18.98 -16.58
C ALA A 597 -6.48 -17.78 -17.25
N MET A 598 -6.97 -16.59 -16.91
CA MET A 598 -6.47 -15.30 -17.37
C MET A 598 -6.14 -14.41 -16.18
N TYR A 599 -4.86 -14.11 -16.01
CA TYR A 599 -4.35 -13.29 -14.91
C TYR A 599 -3.76 -11.98 -15.42
N GLY A 600 -4.01 -10.88 -14.70
CA GLY A 600 -3.34 -9.61 -14.91
C GLY A 600 -2.12 -9.49 -14.00
N ALA A 601 -0.93 -9.62 -14.55
CA ALA A 601 0.32 -9.48 -13.80
C ALA A 601 0.77 -8.02 -13.72
N ASP A 602 1.09 -7.55 -12.53
CA ASP A 602 1.53 -6.18 -12.27
C ASP A 602 3.06 -6.19 -12.12
N ILE A 603 3.74 -5.59 -13.10
CA ILE A 603 5.20 -5.57 -13.25
C ILE A 603 5.72 -4.14 -13.07
N MET A 604 6.89 -4.03 -12.48
CA MET A 604 7.59 -2.78 -12.22
C MET A 604 9.07 -2.94 -12.58
N LEU A 605 9.60 -2.03 -13.38
CA LEU A 605 11.04 -2.02 -13.69
C LEU A 605 11.81 -1.46 -12.48
N GLN A 606 13.09 -1.79 -12.34
CA GLN A 606 13.99 -1.08 -11.41
C GLN A 606 15.42 -1.05 -11.93
N TRP A 607 16.21 -0.06 -11.53
CA TRP A 607 17.64 -0.03 -11.81
C TRP A 607 18.37 -1.04 -10.92
N SER A 608 19.42 -1.68 -11.45
CA SER A 608 20.32 -2.50 -10.65
C SER A 608 21.16 -1.64 -9.71
N ASP A 609 21.25 -2.01 -8.43
CA ASP A 609 22.09 -1.33 -7.44
C ASP A 609 23.60 -1.53 -7.71
N SER A 610 24.17 -0.70 -8.58
CA SER A 610 25.58 -0.31 -8.44
C SER A 610 25.68 0.78 -7.38
N GLY A 611 26.41 0.52 -6.29
CA GLY A 611 26.48 1.40 -5.14
C GLY A 611 26.90 2.85 -5.49
N ALA A 612 26.37 3.80 -4.70
CA ALA A 612 26.32 5.25 -4.93
C ALA A 612 25.11 5.75 -5.75
N VAL A 613 24.14 6.35 -5.04
CA VAL A 613 22.96 6.98 -5.64
C VAL A 613 23.34 8.35 -6.22
N HIS A 614 23.61 8.36 -7.53
CA HIS A 614 23.75 9.56 -8.34
C HIS A 614 22.71 9.53 -9.46
N LEU A 615 21.66 10.35 -9.35
CA LEU A 615 20.60 10.49 -10.36
C LEU A 615 21.03 11.29 -11.61
N ILE A 616 22.24 11.84 -11.62
CA ILE A 616 22.73 12.76 -12.66
C ILE A 616 23.52 12.03 -13.75
N ASN A 617 24.09 10.85 -13.46
CA ASN A 617 24.78 9.99 -14.42
C ASN A 617 24.22 8.57 -14.36
N ILE A 618 23.21 8.27 -15.19
CA ILE A 618 22.89 6.88 -15.52
C ILE A 618 23.96 6.42 -16.52
N THR A 619 24.99 5.75 -16.03
CA THR A 619 26.06 5.20 -16.89
C THR A 619 25.57 3.96 -17.65
N GLU A 620 26.28 3.60 -18.72
CA GLU A 620 26.07 2.36 -19.50
C GLU A 620 26.24 1.07 -18.66
N GLU A 621 26.67 1.19 -17.40
CA GLU A 621 26.95 0.12 -16.45
C GLU A 621 25.72 -0.29 -15.59
N ARG A 622 24.60 0.44 -15.65
CA ARG A 622 23.37 0.10 -14.91
C ARG A 622 22.39 -0.68 -15.77
N GLU A 623 22.04 -1.88 -15.32
CA GLU A 623 21.00 -2.69 -15.92
C GLU A 623 19.60 -2.31 -15.39
N ILE A 624 18.58 -2.64 -16.19
CA ILE A 624 17.19 -2.70 -15.72
C ILE A 624 16.85 -4.13 -15.31
N LEU A 625 16.24 -4.26 -14.14
CA LEU A 625 15.62 -5.46 -13.60
C LEU A 625 14.09 -5.36 -13.76
N ALA A 626 13.42 -6.50 -13.87
CA ALA A 626 11.96 -6.60 -13.86
C ALA A 626 11.49 -7.18 -12.52
N THR A 627 10.44 -6.59 -11.94
CA THR A 627 9.96 -6.92 -10.59
C THR A 627 8.46 -7.19 -10.63
N LEU A 628 8.02 -8.32 -10.08
CA LEU A 628 6.60 -8.61 -9.89
C LEU A 628 6.08 -7.86 -8.65
N LEU A 629 4.84 -7.36 -8.73
CA LEU A 629 4.10 -6.77 -7.61
C LEU A 629 2.98 -7.70 -7.13
N GLU A 630 2.16 -8.18 -8.05
CA GLU A 630 0.95 -8.98 -7.78
C GLU A 630 0.39 -9.60 -9.08
N PHE A 631 -0.44 -10.64 -8.95
CA PHE A 631 -1.37 -11.04 -10.00
C PHE A 631 -2.80 -10.69 -9.58
N ASN A 632 -3.62 -10.30 -10.56
CA ASN A 632 -5.03 -10.00 -10.41
C ASN A 632 -5.86 -11.03 -11.19
N PHE A 633 -6.83 -11.66 -10.53
CA PHE A 633 -7.85 -12.45 -11.21
C PHE A 633 -8.71 -11.56 -12.13
N MET A 634 -9.04 -12.03 -13.34
CA MET A 634 -9.86 -11.33 -14.34
C MET A 634 -9.63 -9.81 -14.42
N PRO A 635 -8.49 -9.37 -15.00
CA PRO A 635 -8.18 -7.95 -15.17
C PRO A 635 -9.20 -7.22 -16.04
N ASP A 636 -9.28 -5.89 -15.88
CA ASP A 636 -10.13 -4.94 -16.62
C ASP A 636 -10.18 -5.21 -18.13
N CYS A 637 -11.24 -5.89 -18.55
CA CYS A 637 -11.50 -6.29 -19.94
C CYS A 637 -12.06 -5.13 -20.77
N GLU A 638 -12.80 -4.22 -20.15
CA GLU A 638 -13.37 -3.03 -20.81
C GLU A 638 -12.26 -2.15 -21.40
N ARG A 639 -11.22 -1.86 -20.60
CA ARG A 639 -10.05 -1.09 -21.04
C ARG A 639 -9.18 -1.91 -21.99
N ALA A 640 -9.05 -3.23 -21.78
CA ALA A 640 -8.31 -4.09 -22.70
C ALA A 640 -8.88 -4.07 -24.12
N CYS A 641 -10.20 -4.29 -24.28
CA CYS A 641 -10.87 -4.29 -25.58
C CYS A 641 -10.93 -2.91 -26.25
N ARG A 642 -10.96 -1.81 -25.47
CA ARG A 642 -10.89 -0.44 -26.00
C ARG A 642 -9.53 -0.09 -26.60
N TYR A 643 -8.44 -0.55 -25.98
CA TYR A 643 -7.08 -0.29 -26.45
C TYR A 643 -6.65 -1.24 -27.57
N TYR A 644 -6.98 -2.53 -27.43
CA TYR A 644 -6.58 -3.59 -28.36
C TYR A 644 -7.83 -4.33 -28.84
N PRO A 645 -8.41 -3.93 -30.00
CA PRO A 645 -9.69 -4.45 -30.48
C PRO A 645 -9.69 -5.95 -30.82
N ASP A 646 -8.53 -6.60 -30.86
CA ASP A 646 -8.28 -8.03 -31.06
C ASP A 646 -8.13 -8.82 -29.75
N PHE A 647 -8.18 -8.17 -28.58
CA PHE A 647 -7.90 -8.79 -27.29
C PHE A 647 -8.86 -9.95 -26.99
N ALA A 648 -10.18 -9.72 -27.11
CA ALA A 648 -11.19 -10.73 -26.79
C ALA A 648 -11.03 -12.00 -27.64
N ASP A 649 -10.87 -11.84 -28.95
CA ASP A 649 -10.63 -12.96 -29.86
C ASP A 649 -9.31 -13.67 -29.54
N THR A 650 -8.25 -12.93 -29.20
CA THR A 650 -6.96 -13.53 -28.78
C THR A 650 -7.11 -14.38 -27.51
N VAL A 651 -7.87 -13.91 -26.51
CA VAL A 651 -8.16 -14.68 -25.27
C VAL A 651 -8.85 -16.00 -25.61
N PHE A 652 -9.93 -15.95 -26.40
CA PHE A 652 -10.73 -17.13 -26.71
C PHE A 652 -10.02 -18.11 -27.66
N GLN A 653 -9.33 -17.59 -28.67
CA GLN A 653 -8.47 -18.38 -29.57
C GLN A 653 -7.38 -19.12 -28.78
N THR A 654 -6.72 -18.45 -27.83
CA THR A 654 -5.63 -19.04 -27.03
C THR A 654 -6.14 -20.06 -26.01
N LEU A 655 -7.07 -19.67 -25.13
CA LEU A 655 -7.47 -20.51 -23.99
C LEU A 655 -8.40 -21.67 -24.37
N PHE A 656 -9.38 -21.42 -25.23
CA PHE A 656 -10.51 -22.33 -25.45
C PHE A 656 -10.50 -23.02 -26.81
N LEU A 657 -9.91 -22.41 -27.84
CA LEU A 657 -9.78 -23.01 -29.17
C LEU A 657 -8.37 -23.60 -29.44
N ASN A 658 -7.38 -23.32 -28.60
CA ASN A 658 -5.96 -23.70 -28.78
C ASN A 658 -5.37 -23.25 -30.13
N ASN A 659 -5.89 -22.15 -30.70
CA ASN A 659 -5.39 -21.49 -31.90
C ASN A 659 -4.34 -20.43 -31.50
N ILE A 660 -3.07 -20.83 -31.42
CA ILE A 660 -1.99 -20.00 -30.87
C ILE A 660 -1.40 -19.08 -31.96
N ASN A 661 -1.81 -17.81 -31.96
CA ASN A 661 -1.21 -16.78 -32.81
C ASN A 661 0.07 -16.20 -32.18
N LYS A 662 1.24 -16.60 -32.68
CA LYS A 662 2.56 -16.21 -32.15
C LYS A 662 2.89 -14.71 -32.27
N ASP A 663 2.25 -14.01 -33.20
CA ASP A 663 2.40 -12.56 -33.34
C ASP A 663 1.64 -11.82 -32.22
N LYS A 664 0.69 -12.50 -31.57
CA LYS A 664 -0.17 -11.96 -30.48
C LYS A 664 0.20 -12.47 -29.09
N VAL A 665 0.70 -13.71 -28.97
CA VAL A 665 1.09 -14.31 -27.68
C VAL A 665 2.46 -14.98 -27.73
N THR A 666 3.23 -14.81 -26.65
CA THR A 666 4.51 -15.49 -26.40
C THR A 666 4.28 -16.65 -25.43
N GLU A 667 4.67 -17.89 -25.80
CA GLU A 667 4.68 -19.04 -24.89
C GLU A 667 5.90 -18.92 -23.95
N ILE A 668 5.71 -19.07 -22.63
CA ILE A 668 6.71 -18.73 -21.59
C ILE A 668 7.26 -19.91 -20.80
#